data_AF-A0A812I4F6-F1
#
_entry.id   AF-A0A812I4F6-F1
#
_cell.length_a   1.000
_cell.length_b   1.000
_cell.length_c   1.000
_cell.angle_alpha   90.00
_cell.angle_beta   90.00
_cell.angle_gamma   90.00
#
_symmetry.space_group_name_H-M   'P 1'
#
loop_
_entity.id
_entity.type
_entity.pdbx_description
1 polymer ?
#
loop_
_entity_poly.entity_id
_entity_poly.type
_entity_poly.pdbx_seq_one_letter_code
_entity_poly.pdbx_strand_id
1 'polypeptide(L)'
;MLLLLQVGSPEWTDSTTRSRGPTVLEVIQRTHPERLSLLDGYAPTEEDKESYFNQYGCLHEQMTMLQDSVRTQAYRNAIETNAADFRDKVVLDVGCGTGVLAIFAAKAGARKVYAVEASDMASAAKQVVAANGVEEVVEVIRGMVETIELPEQVDVIISEWMGNFLLKESMLDTVLIARDRFLKPGGLLFPSHARLFLAPCAHSCFTERWQSYVDELWAWRSFVQHMHVSFGLSYGALSTQQEKEASEHHLQSWDWVHLNNSHLRGPPVQLLALDLSTLPLSRLQSLHEQAFDIVLPITQDGTVGGLCGFFDISFHTSSSGESCVNLSTSPFSKATHWGQQLFGFFPESVDLFGPPAQLGLAVLKGDELCGRWRLGRVAQTRDFRLEVELNHTSAKGRQAAASLWECPAGCGVQAPDVAIESDDSWYVRTLATELVHELGPLGAESSQPVLSKALHSLDQEVRRNAALALGKQAKVASKHAGALCTRMLGNRPGVTSDDPDADLSERLEVRTACMWALGQLEPEAVMPHIHNLDDGLFHRNPRYRLVATQALANLGPKAIQTRKDHLMVMESTDRDDDVWKGRSDKMKVSPKHFVLKTPMEGPWPDNMKVCVLANGCFWGSEKGFWRLPGGGIYATAVGYAAGQTANPTYEECCSGRTGHTEAVQVVYDPEKISLVDILRWFWESHDPTQGNAQGNDHGTQYRSALIYFDSEQEQLMRASKAAYEKSLREARRGKTASITTEIVAASDFDQPFYYAEDYHQQYLAKPGARPYCSAQPLQVALPAFEDWAPSPELLKLHAPTLSEDFWKQHAPKPHCVIRSPHEPISWP
;
A
#
# COMPACT_ATOMS: atom_id res chain seq x y z
N MET A 1 -32.40 -32.21 -18.96
CA MET A 1 -33.73 -32.77 -18.65
C MET A 1 -33.68 -33.27 -17.21
N LEU A 2 -34.39 -32.58 -16.31
CA LEU A 2 -34.92 -33.00 -15.00
C LEU A 2 -34.04 -33.64 -13.89
N LEU A 3 -34.29 -33.09 -12.69
CA LEU A 3 -34.45 -33.73 -11.36
C LEU A 3 -33.21 -34.16 -10.56
N LEU A 4 -33.11 -33.62 -9.34
CA LEU A 4 -32.87 -34.42 -8.13
C LEU A 4 -33.50 -33.74 -6.89
N LEU A 5 -34.51 -34.41 -6.34
CA LEU A 5 -35.00 -34.35 -4.96
C LEU A 5 -34.20 -35.39 -4.14
N GLN A 6 -33.78 -35.07 -2.91
CA GLN A 6 -34.24 -35.80 -1.74
C GLN A 6 -33.87 -35.12 -0.42
N VAL A 7 -34.90 -35.02 0.43
CA VAL A 7 -34.93 -34.57 1.82
C VAL A 7 -34.66 -35.78 2.72
N GLY A 8 -33.93 -35.57 3.83
CA GLY A 8 -33.84 -36.50 4.95
C GLY A 8 -33.70 -35.74 6.26
N SER A 9 -34.81 -35.57 6.96
CA SER A 9 -34.89 -35.12 8.36
C SER A 9 -34.53 -36.25 9.33
N PRO A 10 -34.15 -35.91 10.58
CA PRO A 10 -34.67 -36.66 11.72
C PRO A 10 -35.42 -35.76 12.72
N GLU A 11 -36.53 -36.32 13.19
CA GLU A 11 -37.48 -35.74 14.14
C GLU A 11 -36.93 -35.60 15.57
N TRP A 12 -37.52 -34.64 16.27
CA TRP A 12 -37.37 -34.33 17.68
C TRP A 12 -38.11 -35.32 18.59
N THR A 13 -37.51 -35.66 19.73
CA THR A 13 -38.24 -36.03 20.96
C THR A 13 -37.66 -35.29 22.17
N ASP A 14 -38.55 -34.99 23.11
CA ASP A 14 -38.58 -33.84 24.02
C ASP A 14 -37.84 -34.05 25.36
N SER A 15 -37.20 -32.99 25.86
CA SER A 15 -37.42 -32.38 27.19
C SER A 15 -36.15 -31.85 27.89
N THR A 16 -36.14 -30.52 28.08
CA THR A 16 -35.35 -29.74 29.06
C THR A 16 -33.88 -29.40 28.80
N THR A 17 -33.54 -28.94 27.60
CA THR A 17 -32.55 -27.86 27.47
C THR A 17 -33.06 -26.83 26.47
N ARG A 18 -33.18 -25.57 26.92
CA ARG A 18 -33.57 -24.43 26.07
C ARG A 18 -32.66 -24.43 24.84
N SER A 19 -33.25 -24.63 23.67
CA SER A 19 -32.59 -24.57 22.38
C SER A 19 -31.92 -23.21 22.22
N ARG A 20 -30.59 -23.21 22.30
CA ARG A 20 -29.75 -22.12 21.79
C ARG A 20 -29.93 -22.13 20.27
N GLY A 21 -30.68 -21.18 19.74
CA GLY A 21 -30.74 -20.93 18.30
C GLY A 21 -29.35 -20.58 17.76
N PRO A 22 -29.06 -20.85 16.47
CA PRO A 22 -27.75 -20.58 15.90
C PRO A 22 -27.58 -19.07 15.79
N THR A 23 -26.66 -18.50 16.57
CA THR A 23 -26.20 -17.13 16.34
C THR A 23 -25.05 -17.22 15.36
N VAL A 24 -25.36 -16.99 14.09
CA VAL A 24 -24.46 -17.12 12.95
C VAL A 24 -23.48 -15.94 12.96
N LEU A 25 -22.34 -16.17 13.60
CA LEU A 25 -21.02 -15.78 13.10
C LEU A 25 -20.05 -16.82 13.65
N GLU A 26 -20.33 -18.07 13.24
CA GLU A 26 -19.32 -19.10 13.20
C GLU A 26 -18.29 -18.65 12.16
N VAL A 27 -17.24 -17.94 12.61
CA VAL A 27 -15.93 -18.01 11.93
C VAL A 27 -15.40 -19.42 12.19
N ILE A 28 -16.12 -20.39 11.66
CA ILE A 28 -15.62 -21.73 11.51
C ILE A 28 -14.61 -21.61 10.39
N GLN A 29 -13.32 -21.53 10.76
CA GLN A 29 -12.26 -22.08 9.93
C GLN A 29 -12.46 -23.60 9.88
N ARG A 30 -13.51 -24.09 9.19
CA ARG A 30 -13.58 -25.50 8.77
C ARG A 30 -12.64 -25.57 7.59
N THR A 31 -11.36 -25.58 7.91
CA THR A 31 -10.42 -26.33 7.10
C THR A 31 -11.02 -27.71 6.92
N HIS A 32 -11.35 -28.04 5.68
CA HIS A 32 -11.80 -29.36 5.29
C HIS A 32 -10.93 -30.42 6.01
N PRO A 33 -11.52 -31.49 6.59
CA PRO A 33 -10.76 -32.57 7.23
C PRO A 33 -9.77 -33.27 6.29
N GLU A 34 -9.82 -32.97 4.99
CA GLU A 34 -9.00 -33.59 3.94
C GLU A 34 -7.86 -32.69 3.43
N ARG A 35 -7.61 -31.53 4.05
CA ARG A 35 -6.27 -30.91 3.92
C ARG A 35 -5.30 -31.78 4.71
N LEU A 36 -4.65 -32.71 4.02
CA LEU A 36 -3.46 -33.41 4.52
C LEU A 36 -2.55 -32.35 5.17
N SER A 37 -2.40 -32.42 6.49
CA SER A 37 -1.42 -31.62 7.23
C SER A 37 -0.10 -31.72 6.49
N LEU A 38 0.40 -30.59 5.97
CA LEU A 38 1.75 -30.51 5.40
C LEU A 38 2.82 -30.51 6.51
N LEU A 39 2.40 -30.60 7.78
CA LEU A 39 3.28 -30.78 8.92
C LEU A 39 3.49 -32.29 9.14
N ASP A 40 4.68 -32.79 8.80
CA ASP A 40 5.06 -34.19 9.01
C ASP A 40 6.45 -34.36 9.66
N GLY A 41 7.18 -33.25 9.85
CA GLY A 41 8.47 -33.25 10.55
C GLY A 41 9.66 -33.82 9.75
N TYR A 42 9.52 -34.11 8.44
CA TYR A 42 10.66 -34.61 7.65
C TYR A 42 11.80 -33.59 7.56
N ALA A 43 13.02 -34.12 7.42
CA ALA A 43 14.23 -33.32 7.25
C ALA A 43 14.23 -32.56 5.89
N PRO A 44 14.89 -31.40 5.80
CA PRO A 44 15.00 -30.64 4.55
C PRO A 44 15.70 -31.43 3.44
N THR A 45 15.32 -31.20 2.19
CA THR A 45 16.01 -31.75 1.01
C THR A 45 17.43 -31.18 0.87
N GLU A 46 18.28 -31.85 0.07
CA GLU A 46 19.62 -31.31 -0.24
C GLU A 46 19.54 -30.02 -1.08
N GLU A 47 18.55 -29.91 -1.98
CA GLU A 47 18.31 -28.69 -2.77
C GLU A 47 17.95 -27.49 -1.87
N ASP A 48 17.09 -27.69 -0.87
CA ASP A 48 16.76 -26.64 0.11
C ASP A 48 17.96 -26.22 0.95
N LYS A 49 18.83 -27.16 1.31
CA LYS A 49 20.08 -26.86 2.02
C LYS A 49 21.02 -26.02 1.16
N GLU A 50 21.19 -26.37 -0.11
CA GLU A 50 22.05 -25.64 -1.04
C GLU A 50 21.53 -24.20 -1.26
N SER A 51 20.22 -24.04 -1.49
CA SER A 51 19.57 -22.73 -1.61
C SER A 51 19.81 -21.85 -0.38
N TYR A 52 19.62 -22.41 0.82
CA TYR A 52 19.89 -21.73 2.08
C TYR A 52 21.35 -21.28 2.21
N PHE A 53 22.31 -22.18 1.96
CA PHE A 53 23.73 -21.82 2.10
C PHE A 53 24.21 -20.82 1.04
N ASN A 54 23.62 -20.84 -0.16
CA ASN A 54 23.90 -19.85 -1.20
C ASN A 54 23.45 -18.45 -0.80
N GLN A 55 22.27 -18.32 -0.16
CA GLN A 55 21.79 -17.04 0.36
C GLN A 55 22.77 -16.45 1.39
N TYR A 56 23.17 -17.25 2.39
CA TYR A 56 24.07 -16.80 3.46
C TYR A 56 25.54 -16.68 3.05
N GLY A 57 25.91 -17.25 1.90
CA GLY A 57 27.22 -17.05 1.25
C GLY A 57 27.41 -15.64 0.66
N CYS A 58 26.37 -14.81 0.61
CA CYS A 58 26.44 -13.44 0.12
C CYS A 58 26.73 -12.42 1.24
N LEU A 59 27.63 -11.46 0.97
CA LEU A 59 27.95 -10.38 1.91
C LEU A 59 26.76 -9.43 2.19
N HIS A 60 25.79 -9.35 1.28
CA HIS A 60 24.62 -8.49 1.45
C HIS A 60 23.79 -8.91 2.67
N GLU A 61 23.48 -10.20 2.80
CA GLU A 61 22.72 -10.74 3.93
C GLU A 61 23.49 -10.60 5.25
N GLN A 62 24.80 -10.86 5.22
CA GLN A 62 25.68 -10.65 6.38
C GLN A 62 25.68 -9.18 6.82
N MET A 63 25.69 -8.23 5.87
CA MET A 63 25.63 -6.80 6.16
C MET A 63 24.31 -6.41 6.83
N THR A 64 23.17 -6.91 6.33
CA THR A 64 21.84 -6.68 6.96
C THR A 64 21.86 -7.11 8.43
N MET A 65 22.36 -8.31 8.71
CA MET A 65 22.45 -8.84 10.08
C MET A 65 23.43 -8.06 10.97
N LEU A 66 24.53 -7.53 10.42
CA LEU A 66 25.53 -6.75 11.16
C LEU A 66 25.13 -5.29 11.38
N GLN A 67 24.25 -4.74 10.56
CA GLN A 67 23.67 -3.40 10.74
C GLN A 67 22.62 -3.37 11.85
N ASP A 68 22.06 -4.52 12.22
CA ASP A 68 21.22 -4.67 13.41
C ASP A 68 22.04 -4.53 14.70
N SER A 69 22.19 -3.28 15.13
CA SER A 69 22.91 -2.95 16.35
C SER A 69 22.31 -3.58 17.62
N VAL A 70 21.00 -3.83 17.66
CA VAL A 70 20.34 -4.42 18.84
C VAL A 70 20.76 -5.89 18.96
N ARG A 71 20.70 -6.64 17.86
CA ARG A 71 21.20 -8.02 17.77
C ARG A 71 22.68 -8.10 18.14
N THR A 72 23.54 -7.40 17.40
CA THR A 72 25.00 -7.55 17.56
C THR A 72 25.46 -7.09 18.94
N GLN A 73 24.87 -6.02 19.49
CA GLN A 73 25.21 -5.54 20.82
C GLN A 73 24.72 -6.49 21.92
N ALA A 74 23.57 -7.16 21.77
CA ALA A 74 23.10 -8.15 22.75
C ALA A 74 24.09 -9.32 22.86
N TYR A 75 24.54 -9.88 21.73
CA TYR A 75 25.56 -10.93 21.72
C TYR A 75 26.90 -10.45 22.30
N ARG A 76 27.36 -9.26 21.88
CA ARG A 76 28.58 -8.67 22.41
C ARG A 76 28.51 -8.49 23.93
N ASN A 77 27.41 -7.94 24.44
CA ASN A 77 27.19 -7.74 25.87
C ASN A 77 27.15 -9.08 26.62
N ALA A 78 26.46 -10.08 26.07
CA ALA A 78 26.37 -11.41 26.66
C ALA A 78 27.77 -12.03 26.82
N ILE A 79 28.65 -11.84 25.83
CA ILE A 79 30.02 -12.37 25.86
C ILE A 79 30.95 -11.52 26.75
N GLU A 80 31.06 -10.21 26.49
CA GLU A 80 32.03 -9.33 27.14
C GLU A 80 31.70 -9.09 28.62
N THR A 81 30.43 -8.93 28.98
CA THR A 81 30.02 -8.73 30.38
C THR A 81 30.23 -10.00 31.21
N ASN A 82 30.21 -11.16 30.56
CA ASN A 82 30.40 -12.47 31.21
C ASN A 82 31.71 -13.12 30.77
N ALA A 83 32.76 -12.31 30.55
CA ALA A 83 34.07 -12.79 30.07
C ALA A 83 34.68 -13.91 30.95
N ALA A 84 34.29 -14.03 32.22
CA ALA A 84 34.69 -15.13 33.09
C ALA A 84 34.22 -16.51 32.58
N ASP A 85 33.08 -16.58 31.88
CA ASP A 85 32.57 -17.80 31.26
C ASP A 85 33.32 -18.17 29.97
N PHE A 86 34.09 -17.25 29.40
CA PHE A 86 34.86 -17.44 28.18
C PHE A 86 36.36 -17.56 28.45
N ARG A 87 36.88 -16.96 29.54
CA ARG A 87 38.32 -16.91 29.83
C ARG A 87 38.92 -18.31 29.98
N ASP A 88 39.98 -18.57 29.23
CA ASP A 88 40.71 -19.84 29.19
C ASP A 88 39.85 -21.05 28.77
N LYS A 89 38.68 -20.79 28.15
CA LYS A 89 37.74 -21.81 27.67
C LYS A 89 37.86 -22.09 26.19
N VAL A 90 37.37 -23.26 25.78
CA VAL A 90 37.19 -23.64 24.38
C VAL A 90 35.77 -23.33 23.95
N VAL A 91 35.62 -22.60 22.85
CA VAL A 91 34.33 -22.14 22.34
C VAL A 91 34.08 -22.71 20.95
N LEU A 92 32.83 -23.09 20.67
CA LEU A 92 32.35 -23.42 19.32
C LEU A 92 31.34 -22.36 18.87
N ASP A 93 31.59 -21.73 17.74
CA ASP A 93 30.67 -20.82 17.06
C ASP A 93 30.01 -21.57 15.87
N VAL A 94 28.71 -21.87 16.00
CA VAL A 94 27.95 -22.68 15.03
C VAL A 94 27.25 -21.76 14.03
N GLY A 95 27.65 -21.85 12.76
CA GLY A 95 27.19 -20.94 11.71
C GLY A 95 27.81 -19.56 11.86
N CYS A 96 29.15 -19.51 11.91
CA CYS A 96 29.87 -18.31 12.32
C CYS A 96 29.72 -17.13 11.34
N GLY A 97 29.24 -17.37 10.11
CA GLY A 97 29.06 -16.35 9.10
C GLY A 97 30.38 -15.62 8.82
N THR A 98 30.45 -14.34 9.15
CA THR A 98 31.66 -13.51 9.04
C THR A 98 32.66 -13.65 10.20
N GLY A 99 32.35 -14.47 11.21
CA GLY A 99 33.21 -14.73 12.37
C GLY A 99 33.12 -13.69 13.49
N VAL A 100 32.14 -12.78 13.45
CA VAL A 100 32.03 -11.68 14.44
C VAL A 100 31.89 -12.17 15.89
N LEU A 101 31.09 -13.23 16.12
CA LEU A 101 30.86 -13.78 17.46
C LEU A 101 32.09 -14.52 17.97
N ALA A 102 32.75 -15.29 17.10
CA ALA A 102 34.05 -15.89 17.39
C ALA A 102 35.12 -14.86 17.80
N ILE A 103 35.16 -13.70 17.14
CA ILE A 103 36.08 -12.60 17.49
C ILE A 103 35.73 -12.01 18.87
N PHE A 104 34.45 -11.84 19.21
CA PHE A 104 34.05 -11.40 20.55
C PHE A 104 34.47 -12.41 21.62
N ALA A 105 34.28 -13.71 21.38
CA ALA A 105 34.70 -14.76 22.31
C ALA A 105 36.23 -14.76 22.52
N ALA A 106 37.02 -14.60 21.45
CA ALA A 106 38.47 -14.47 21.54
C ALA A 106 38.88 -13.23 22.36
N LYS A 107 38.24 -12.07 22.12
CA LYS A 107 38.49 -10.84 22.89
C LYS A 107 38.08 -10.94 24.36
N ALA A 108 37.10 -11.79 24.69
CA ALA A 108 36.72 -12.11 26.07
C ALA A 108 37.71 -13.06 26.78
N GLY A 109 38.73 -13.56 26.07
CA GLY A 109 39.80 -14.37 26.62
C GLY A 109 39.63 -15.88 26.40
N ALA A 110 38.81 -16.30 25.43
CA ALA A 110 38.77 -17.71 25.03
C ALA A 110 40.16 -18.23 24.68
N ARG A 111 40.48 -19.42 25.17
CA ARG A 111 41.75 -20.11 24.85
C ARG A 111 41.79 -20.51 23.38
N LYS A 112 40.65 -20.96 22.86
CA LYS A 112 40.47 -21.43 21.49
C LYS A 112 39.02 -21.23 21.08
N VAL A 113 38.78 -20.83 19.83
CA VAL A 113 37.44 -20.76 19.24
C VAL A 113 37.43 -21.53 17.93
N TYR A 114 36.53 -22.50 17.80
CA TYR A 114 36.23 -23.18 16.53
C TYR A 114 35.05 -22.48 15.88
N ALA A 115 35.29 -21.76 14.78
CA ALA A 115 34.27 -21.00 14.06
C ALA A 115 33.84 -21.78 12.81
N VAL A 116 32.69 -22.44 12.87
CA VAL A 116 32.22 -23.38 11.84
C VAL A 116 31.23 -22.68 10.92
N GLU A 117 31.48 -22.72 9.62
CA GLU A 117 30.61 -22.14 8.58
C GLU A 117 30.51 -23.08 7.38
N ALA A 118 29.29 -23.40 6.95
CA ALA A 118 29.06 -24.34 5.85
C ALA A 118 29.19 -23.68 4.47
N SER A 119 28.81 -22.40 4.35
CA SER A 119 28.82 -21.64 3.11
C SER A 119 30.23 -21.17 2.71
N ASP A 120 30.33 -20.53 1.54
CA ASP A 120 31.55 -19.87 1.09
C ASP A 120 31.98 -18.67 1.97
N MET A 121 31.11 -18.21 2.87
CA MET A 121 31.41 -17.12 3.81
C MET A 121 32.58 -17.46 4.75
N ALA A 122 32.89 -18.74 4.95
CA ALA A 122 34.06 -19.19 5.70
C ALA A 122 35.38 -18.56 5.20
N SER A 123 35.49 -18.26 3.89
CA SER A 123 36.66 -17.57 3.32
C SER A 123 36.76 -16.11 3.80
N ALA A 124 35.63 -15.40 3.83
CA ALA A 124 35.57 -14.03 4.34
C ALA A 124 35.82 -14.00 5.86
N ALA A 125 35.26 -14.95 6.62
CA ALA A 125 35.49 -15.06 8.05
C ALA A 125 36.98 -15.18 8.40
N LYS A 126 37.75 -15.98 7.64
CA LYS A 126 39.22 -16.06 7.80
C LYS A 126 39.91 -14.72 7.63
N GLN A 127 39.50 -13.93 6.63
CA GLN A 127 40.06 -12.61 6.38
C GLN A 127 39.73 -11.64 7.53
N VAL A 128 38.48 -11.65 8.02
CA VAL A 128 38.04 -10.79 9.12
C VAL A 128 38.74 -11.16 10.43
N VAL A 129 38.88 -12.46 10.72
CA VAL A 129 39.62 -12.98 11.88
C VAL A 129 41.07 -12.50 11.86
N ALA A 130 41.78 -12.69 10.75
CA ALA A 130 43.17 -12.24 10.59
C ALA A 130 43.30 -10.71 10.69
N ALA A 131 42.37 -9.96 10.10
CA ALA A 131 42.36 -8.50 10.20
C ALA A 131 42.16 -7.97 11.64
N ASN A 132 41.66 -8.81 12.55
CA ASN A 132 41.46 -8.48 13.96
C ASN A 132 42.56 -9.03 14.88
N GLY A 133 43.58 -9.72 14.35
CA GLY A 133 44.72 -10.20 15.13
C GLY A 133 44.38 -11.30 16.13
N VAL A 134 43.38 -12.14 15.82
CA VAL A 134 42.91 -13.24 16.68
C VAL A 134 42.98 -14.62 16.00
N GLU A 135 43.67 -14.73 14.87
CA GLU A 135 43.82 -15.95 14.07
C GLU A 135 44.53 -17.11 14.80
N GLU A 136 45.35 -16.81 15.80
CA GLU A 136 45.98 -17.82 16.65
C GLU A 136 44.97 -18.48 17.62
N VAL A 137 43.89 -17.77 17.94
CA VAL A 137 42.83 -18.22 18.85
C VAL A 137 41.62 -18.76 18.07
N VAL A 138 41.23 -18.11 16.98
CA VAL A 138 40.04 -18.43 16.20
C VAL A 138 40.41 -19.26 14.97
N GLU A 139 39.96 -20.51 14.95
CA GLU A 139 40.11 -21.43 13.83
C GLU A 139 38.81 -21.54 13.05
N VAL A 140 38.82 -21.02 11.82
CA VAL A 140 37.66 -21.08 10.92
C VAL A 140 37.65 -22.39 10.13
N ILE A 141 36.60 -23.18 10.33
CA ILE A 141 36.40 -24.49 9.69
C ILE A 141 35.26 -24.39 8.70
N ARG A 142 35.54 -24.66 7.42
CA ARG A 142 34.49 -24.78 6.40
C ARG A 142 33.88 -26.18 6.47
N GLY A 143 32.59 -26.27 6.78
CA GLY A 143 31.88 -27.55 6.83
C GLY A 143 30.55 -27.47 7.59
N MET A 144 29.76 -28.54 7.49
CA MET A 144 28.51 -28.70 8.24
C MET A 144 28.82 -29.22 9.65
N VAL A 145 28.25 -28.60 10.68
CA VAL A 145 28.55 -28.99 12.08
C VAL A 145 28.18 -30.46 12.36
N GLU A 146 27.25 -31.01 11.59
CA GLU A 146 26.75 -32.38 11.65
C GLU A 146 27.79 -33.41 11.17
N THR A 147 28.80 -32.98 10.38
CA THR A 147 29.77 -33.89 9.74
C THR A 147 31.22 -33.58 10.05
N ILE A 148 31.55 -32.38 10.54
CA ILE A 148 32.91 -32.08 10.99
C ILE A 148 33.29 -32.91 12.21
N GLU A 149 34.60 -32.97 12.48
CA GLU A 149 35.19 -33.48 13.71
C GLU A 149 35.98 -32.36 14.39
N LEU A 150 35.92 -32.32 15.73
CA LEU A 150 36.70 -31.38 16.55
C LEU A 150 37.71 -32.16 17.39
N PRO A 151 38.91 -31.61 17.63
CA PRO A 151 39.98 -32.31 18.35
C PRO A 151 39.69 -32.43 19.87
N GLU A 152 38.76 -31.63 20.41
CA GLU A 152 38.35 -31.67 21.80
C GLU A 152 36.89 -31.22 21.98
N GLN A 153 36.27 -31.57 23.10
CA GLN A 153 34.97 -31.02 23.50
C GLN A 153 35.11 -29.55 23.92
N VAL A 154 34.02 -28.80 23.80
CA VAL A 154 33.97 -27.35 24.07
C VAL A 154 33.25 -27.03 25.37
N ASP A 155 33.65 -25.93 26.01
CA ASP A 155 33.04 -25.45 27.26
C ASP A 155 31.80 -24.57 26.98
N VAL A 156 31.81 -23.85 25.86
CA VAL A 156 30.73 -22.94 25.45
C VAL A 156 30.40 -23.15 23.98
N ILE A 157 29.12 -23.23 23.65
CA ILE A 157 28.63 -23.08 22.27
C ILE A 157 27.95 -21.71 22.16
N ILE A 158 28.40 -20.91 21.20
CA ILE A 158 27.75 -19.67 20.78
C ILE A 158 27.12 -19.88 19.41
N SER A 159 25.92 -19.35 19.20
CA SER A 159 25.30 -19.36 17.88
C SER A 159 24.21 -18.30 17.79
N GLU A 160 24.12 -17.66 16.64
CA GLU A 160 22.95 -16.88 16.25
C GLU A 160 22.21 -17.69 15.19
N TRP A 161 21.20 -18.42 15.64
CA TRP A 161 20.48 -19.44 14.86
C TRP A 161 19.04 -19.03 14.54
N MET A 162 18.59 -17.88 15.02
CA MET A 162 17.17 -17.53 15.03
C MET A 162 16.74 -17.02 13.67
N GLY A 163 15.76 -17.69 13.07
CA GLY A 163 15.06 -17.17 11.90
C GLY A 163 13.89 -16.27 12.27
N ASN A 164 13.16 -15.80 11.25
CA ASN A 164 11.87 -15.13 11.46
C ASN A 164 10.92 -16.03 12.27
N PHE A 165 10.16 -15.42 13.19
CA PHE A 165 9.32 -16.12 14.15
C PHE A 165 10.05 -17.27 14.87
N LEU A 166 11.33 -17.04 15.20
CA LEU A 166 12.28 -17.91 15.91
C LEU A 166 12.76 -19.14 15.14
N LEU A 167 11.83 -19.96 14.62
CA LEU A 167 12.15 -21.31 14.14
C LEU A 167 12.31 -21.42 12.62
N LYS A 168 11.98 -20.38 11.85
CA LYS A 168 12.20 -20.40 10.39
C LYS A 168 13.66 -20.75 10.09
N GLU A 169 13.88 -21.46 9.00
CA GLU A 169 15.18 -21.94 8.52
C GLU A 169 15.79 -23.10 9.32
N SER A 170 15.13 -23.54 10.40
CA SER A 170 15.44 -24.80 11.08
C SER A 170 16.88 -24.96 11.58
N MET A 171 17.63 -23.86 11.76
CA MET A 171 19.03 -23.89 12.21
C MET A 171 19.18 -24.36 13.67
N LEU A 172 18.10 -24.31 14.46
CA LEU A 172 18.12 -24.84 15.82
C LEU A 172 18.49 -26.34 15.87
N ASP A 173 18.12 -27.13 14.85
CA ASP A 173 18.50 -28.55 14.75
C ASP A 173 20.03 -28.71 14.83
N THR A 174 20.74 -27.95 14.01
CA THR A 174 22.20 -27.89 13.92
C THR A 174 22.84 -27.53 15.27
N VAL A 175 22.26 -26.58 16.00
CA VAL A 175 22.75 -26.18 17.33
C VAL A 175 22.56 -27.30 18.36
N LEU A 176 21.40 -27.98 18.35
CA LEU A 176 21.15 -29.11 19.26
C LEU A 176 22.07 -30.30 18.95
N ILE A 177 22.34 -30.58 17.67
CA ILE A 177 23.31 -31.61 17.25
C ILE A 177 24.72 -31.23 17.73
N ALA A 178 25.13 -29.97 17.56
CA ALA A 178 26.42 -29.50 18.04
C ALA A 178 26.54 -29.61 19.57
N ARG A 179 25.48 -29.28 20.32
CA ARG A 179 25.40 -29.47 21.77
C ARG A 179 25.64 -30.92 22.15
N ASP A 180 24.89 -31.83 21.54
CA ASP A 180 24.95 -33.26 21.91
C ASP A 180 26.26 -33.93 21.49
N ARG A 181 26.93 -33.44 20.44
CA ARG A 181 28.21 -33.97 19.97
C ARG A 181 29.41 -33.39 20.70
N PHE A 182 29.43 -32.08 20.93
CA PHE A 182 30.67 -31.35 21.25
C PHE A 182 30.66 -30.66 22.61
N LEU A 183 29.51 -30.37 23.21
CA LEU A 183 29.48 -29.64 24.49
C LEU A 183 29.85 -30.57 25.65
N LYS A 184 30.73 -30.08 26.54
CA LYS A 184 31.03 -30.79 27.79
C LYS A 184 29.80 -30.87 28.70
N PRO A 185 29.68 -31.89 29.56
CA PRO A 185 28.71 -31.88 30.64
C PRO A 185 28.82 -30.61 31.49
N GLY A 186 27.71 -29.86 31.62
CA GLY A 186 27.69 -28.58 32.33
C GLY A 186 28.25 -27.38 31.53
N GLY A 187 28.56 -27.56 30.24
CA GLY A 187 28.91 -26.46 29.34
C GLY A 187 27.73 -25.52 29.09
N LEU A 188 28.04 -24.32 28.58
CA LEU A 188 27.08 -23.24 28.40
C LEU A 188 26.64 -23.08 26.93
N LEU A 189 25.39 -22.65 26.73
CA LEU A 189 24.83 -22.27 25.44
C LEU A 189 24.51 -20.78 25.43
N PHE A 190 24.94 -20.09 24.37
CA PHE A 190 24.69 -18.67 24.14
C PHE A 190 24.02 -18.50 22.77
N PRO A 191 22.69 -18.29 22.73
CA PRO A 191 21.78 -18.15 23.86
C PRO A 191 21.42 -19.46 24.55
N SER A 192 20.82 -19.36 25.73
CA SER A 192 20.44 -20.52 26.56
C SER A 192 18.95 -20.84 26.49
N HIS A 193 18.11 -19.81 26.32
CA HIS A 193 16.65 -19.93 26.33
C HIS A 193 16.05 -19.08 25.21
N ALA A 194 14.94 -19.55 24.66
CA ALA A 194 14.13 -18.83 23.70
C ALA A 194 12.65 -18.90 24.08
N ARG A 195 11.91 -17.82 23.85
CA ARG A 195 10.46 -17.73 24.11
C ARG A 195 9.77 -17.15 22.89
N LEU A 196 8.69 -17.78 22.45
CA LEU A 196 7.87 -17.35 21.32
C LEU A 196 6.56 -16.76 21.86
N PHE A 197 6.09 -15.67 21.27
CA PHE A 197 4.89 -14.96 21.71
C PHE A 197 3.94 -14.67 20.56
N LEU A 198 2.66 -14.57 20.88
CA LEU A 198 1.59 -14.11 19.99
C LEU A 198 0.79 -13.01 20.67
N ALA A 199 0.31 -12.03 19.91
CA ALA A 199 -0.61 -11.00 20.38
C ALA A 199 -1.66 -10.67 19.30
N PRO A 200 -2.92 -10.38 19.68
CA PRO A 200 -3.90 -9.87 18.73
C PRO A 200 -3.53 -8.46 18.30
N CYS A 201 -3.61 -8.19 17.00
CA CYS A 201 -3.16 -6.91 16.43
C CYS A 201 -4.05 -6.40 15.31
N ALA A 202 -3.89 -5.11 15.00
CA ALA A 202 -4.49 -4.44 13.88
C ALA A 202 -3.41 -3.67 13.11
N HIS A 203 -3.37 -3.85 11.80
CA HIS A 203 -2.39 -3.21 10.93
C HIS A 203 -2.96 -3.09 9.50
N SER A 204 -2.59 -2.04 8.76
CA SER A 204 -3.12 -1.78 7.40
C SER A 204 -2.72 -2.87 6.39
N CYS A 205 -1.60 -3.55 6.63
CA CYS A 205 -1.11 -4.60 5.75
C CYS A 205 -2.14 -5.73 5.53
N PHE A 206 -3.02 -6.02 6.50
CA PHE A 206 -4.08 -7.01 6.30
C PHE A 206 -5.04 -6.55 5.19
N THR A 207 -5.45 -5.29 5.23
CA THR A 207 -6.29 -4.70 4.19
C THR A 207 -5.56 -4.62 2.84
N GLU A 208 -4.29 -4.24 2.84
CA GLU A 208 -3.45 -4.18 1.63
C GLU A 208 -3.31 -5.56 0.97
N ARG A 209 -3.07 -6.62 1.76
CA ARG A 209 -2.94 -7.99 1.27
C ARG A 209 -4.23 -8.56 0.72
N TRP A 210 -5.33 -8.34 1.43
CA TRP A 210 -6.64 -8.69 0.91
C TRP A 210 -6.90 -7.97 -0.42
N GLN A 211 -6.51 -6.70 -0.52
CA GLN A 211 -6.66 -5.96 -1.75
C GLN A 211 -5.79 -6.51 -2.88
N SER A 212 -4.52 -6.83 -2.64
CA SER A 212 -3.63 -7.46 -3.62
C SER A 212 -4.15 -8.81 -4.11
N TYR A 213 -4.66 -9.65 -3.19
CA TYR A 213 -5.32 -10.91 -3.53
C TYR A 213 -6.49 -10.68 -4.49
N VAL A 214 -7.40 -9.77 -4.13
CA VAL A 214 -8.58 -9.45 -4.94
C VAL A 214 -8.18 -8.88 -6.30
N ASP A 215 -7.20 -7.98 -6.34
CA ASP A 215 -6.71 -7.38 -7.59
C ASP A 215 -6.09 -8.41 -8.54
N GLU A 216 -5.40 -9.42 -8.00
CA GLU A 216 -4.85 -10.52 -8.80
C GLU A 216 -5.95 -11.41 -9.41
N LEU A 217 -6.97 -11.77 -8.62
CA LEU A 217 -8.11 -12.54 -9.14
C LEU A 217 -8.86 -11.78 -10.24
N TRP A 218 -8.93 -10.45 -10.11
CA TRP A 218 -9.46 -9.59 -11.16
C TRP A 218 -8.61 -9.58 -12.41
N ALA A 219 -7.29 -9.40 -12.27
CA ALA A 219 -6.37 -9.43 -13.39
C ALA A 219 -6.48 -10.77 -14.15
N TRP A 220 -6.57 -11.88 -13.42
CA TRP A 220 -6.81 -13.21 -13.99
C TRP A 220 -8.13 -13.28 -14.77
N ARG A 221 -9.23 -12.81 -14.20
CA ARG A 221 -10.53 -12.82 -14.88
C ARG A 221 -10.52 -11.97 -16.15
N SER A 222 -9.93 -10.78 -16.11
CA SER A 222 -9.75 -9.92 -17.28
C SER A 222 -8.87 -10.59 -18.34
N PHE A 223 -7.81 -11.27 -17.94
CA PHE A 223 -6.98 -12.09 -18.83
C PHE A 223 -7.79 -13.21 -19.49
N VAL A 224 -8.56 -14.00 -18.73
CA VAL A 224 -9.40 -15.08 -19.26
C VAL A 224 -10.40 -14.53 -20.29
N GLN A 225 -11.04 -13.40 -19.99
CA GLN A 225 -11.97 -12.74 -20.92
C GLN A 225 -11.26 -12.25 -22.19
N HIS A 226 -10.08 -11.63 -22.05
CA HIS A 226 -9.28 -11.17 -23.18
C HIS A 226 -8.87 -12.34 -24.08
N MET A 227 -8.40 -13.45 -23.50
CA MET A 227 -8.04 -14.65 -24.24
C MET A 227 -9.23 -15.23 -25.00
N HIS A 228 -10.41 -15.21 -24.39
CA HIS A 228 -11.64 -15.66 -25.04
C HIS A 228 -12.06 -14.73 -26.19
N VAL A 229 -12.10 -13.41 -25.97
CA VAL A 229 -12.59 -12.43 -26.96
C VAL A 229 -11.60 -12.23 -28.10
N SER A 230 -10.31 -12.11 -27.82
CA SER A 230 -9.29 -11.78 -28.80
C SER A 230 -8.75 -13.00 -29.55
N PHE A 231 -8.73 -14.17 -28.90
CA PHE A 231 -8.11 -15.37 -29.46
C PHE A 231 -9.04 -16.60 -29.51
N GLY A 232 -10.26 -16.51 -28.99
CA GLY A 232 -11.20 -17.65 -28.93
C GLY A 232 -10.78 -18.75 -27.97
N LEU A 233 -9.79 -18.51 -27.11
CA LEU A 233 -9.23 -19.52 -26.20
C LEU A 233 -9.85 -19.40 -24.81
N SER A 234 -10.30 -20.52 -24.24
CA SER A 234 -10.87 -20.57 -22.89
C SER A 234 -9.83 -20.96 -21.86
N TYR A 235 -9.43 -20.01 -21.02
CA TYR A 235 -8.52 -20.24 -19.88
C TYR A 235 -9.27 -20.42 -18.55
N GLY A 236 -10.61 -20.37 -18.55
CA GLY A 236 -11.42 -20.42 -17.34
C GLY A 236 -11.22 -21.69 -16.49
N ALA A 237 -10.80 -22.80 -17.11
CA ALA A 237 -10.51 -24.06 -16.43
C ALA A 237 -9.35 -23.97 -15.40
N LEU A 238 -8.47 -22.96 -15.51
CA LEU A 238 -7.36 -22.75 -14.58
C LEU A 238 -7.71 -21.81 -13.41
N SER A 239 -8.93 -21.28 -13.35
CA SER A 239 -9.29 -20.24 -12.36
C SER A 239 -9.21 -20.74 -10.92
N THR A 240 -9.63 -21.98 -10.64
CA THR A 240 -9.51 -22.56 -9.29
C THR A 240 -8.04 -22.74 -8.87
N GLN A 241 -7.17 -23.07 -9.82
CA GLN A 241 -5.73 -23.17 -9.55
C GLN A 241 -5.14 -21.78 -9.27
N GLN A 242 -5.47 -20.77 -10.09
CA GLN A 242 -5.05 -19.40 -9.85
C GLN A 242 -5.54 -18.86 -8.51
N GLU A 243 -6.80 -19.12 -8.15
CA GLU A 243 -7.37 -18.69 -6.86
C GLU A 243 -6.61 -19.27 -5.67
N LYS A 244 -6.20 -20.54 -5.78
CA LYS A 244 -5.39 -21.21 -4.76
C LYS A 244 -4.00 -20.59 -4.67
N GLU A 245 -3.31 -20.42 -5.80
CA GLU A 245 -1.95 -19.86 -5.84
C GLU A 245 -1.93 -18.40 -5.33
N ALA A 246 -2.90 -17.58 -5.74
CA ALA A 246 -3.06 -16.21 -5.25
C ALA A 246 -3.36 -16.18 -3.74
N SER A 247 -4.17 -17.10 -3.23
CA SER A 247 -4.47 -17.19 -1.79
C SER A 247 -3.23 -17.59 -1.00
N GLU A 248 -2.45 -18.54 -1.49
CA GLU A 248 -1.20 -18.97 -0.87
C GLU A 248 -0.17 -17.83 -0.83
N HIS A 249 -0.04 -17.09 -1.94
CA HIS A 249 0.89 -15.97 -2.07
C HIS A 249 0.50 -14.78 -1.20
N HIS A 250 -0.76 -14.34 -1.27
CA HIS A 250 -1.21 -13.10 -0.63
C HIS A 250 -1.84 -13.28 0.73
N LEU A 251 -2.43 -14.41 1.09
CA LEU A 251 -3.22 -14.55 2.33
C LEU A 251 -2.63 -15.54 3.33
N GLN A 252 -1.95 -16.59 2.86
CA GLN A 252 -1.40 -17.63 3.73
C GLN A 252 0.08 -17.43 4.08
N SER A 253 0.78 -16.54 3.37
CA SER A 253 2.10 -16.07 3.74
C SER A 253 2.05 -15.22 5.02
N TRP A 254 3.15 -15.12 5.75
CA TRP A 254 3.29 -14.15 6.84
C TRP A 254 4.06 -12.94 6.33
N ASP A 255 3.76 -11.75 6.87
CA ASP A 255 4.53 -10.56 6.56
C ASP A 255 5.58 -10.27 7.61
N TRP A 256 6.66 -9.66 7.17
CA TRP A 256 7.62 -9.00 8.02
C TRP A 256 7.23 -7.53 8.19
N VAL A 257 7.01 -7.09 9.43
CA VAL A 257 6.66 -5.69 9.72
C VAL A 257 7.31 -5.23 11.03
N HIS A 258 7.59 -3.93 11.15
CA HIS A 258 7.88 -3.30 12.42
C HIS A 258 6.60 -2.71 13.04
N LEU A 259 6.08 -3.39 14.06
CA LEU A 259 4.97 -2.88 14.86
C LEU A 259 5.46 -2.04 16.03
N ASN A 260 4.60 -1.12 16.45
CA ASN A 260 4.67 -0.49 17.76
C ASN A 260 3.52 -1.01 18.64
N ASN A 261 3.55 -0.65 19.92
CA ASN A 261 2.55 -1.07 20.90
C ASN A 261 1.10 -0.64 20.59
N SER A 262 0.88 0.43 19.82
CA SER A 262 -0.47 0.91 19.47
C SER A 262 -1.21 0.00 18.49
N HIS A 263 -0.47 -0.85 17.77
CA HIS A 263 -1.04 -1.86 16.88
C HIS A 263 -1.61 -3.06 17.64
N LEU A 264 -1.21 -3.29 18.89
CA LEU A 264 -1.69 -4.42 19.68
C LEU A 264 -3.08 -4.14 20.27
N ARG A 265 -3.92 -5.17 20.32
CA ARG A 265 -5.26 -5.14 20.93
C ARG A 265 -5.32 -5.89 22.26
N GLY A 266 -4.23 -6.57 22.61
CA GLY A 266 -4.09 -7.39 23.80
C GLY A 266 -2.63 -7.57 24.19
N PRO A 267 -2.35 -8.01 25.43
CA PRO A 267 -1.00 -8.35 25.83
C PRO A 267 -0.50 -9.58 25.05
N PRO A 268 0.82 -9.69 24.86
CA PRO A 268 1.41 -10.90 24.32
C PRO A 268 1.21 -12.11 25.24
N VAL A 269 0.93 -13.25 24.63
CA VAL A 269 0.83 -14.55 25.30
C VAL A 269 1.97 -15.42 24.79
N GLN A 270 2.67 -16.07 25.72
CA GLN A 270 3.74 -16.99 25.36
C GLN A 270 3.16 -18.24 24.72
N LEU A 271 3.60 -18.53 23.50
CA LEU A 271 3.27 -19.74 22.74
C LEU A 271 4.21 -20.89 23.10
N LEU A 272 5.52 -20.62 23.18
CA LEU A 272 6.54 -21.65 23.36
C LEU A 272 7.66 -21.12 24.26
N ALA A 273 8.21 -21.98 25.11
CA ALA A 273 9.45 -21.71 25.84
C ALA A 273 10.40 -22.89 25.63
N LEU A 274 11.63 -22.59 25.22
CA LEU A 274 12.67 -23.54 24.91
C LEU A 274 13.85 -23.30 25.84
N ASP A 275 14.21 -24.31 26.63
CA ASP A 275 15.50 -24.38 27.31
C ASP A 275 16.44 -25.21 26.44
N LEU A 276 17.39 -24.54 25.79
CA LEU A 276 18.28 -25.16 24.82
C LEU A 276 19.28 -26.12 25.48
N SER A 277 19.49 -26.02 26.80
CA SER A 277 20.39 -26.93 27.51
C SER A 277 19.80 -28.33 27.67
N THR A 278 18.46 -28.44 27.69
CA THR A 278 17.74 -29.69 27.95
C THR A 278 16.83 -30.13 26.81
N LEU A 279 16.52 -29.26 25.83
CA LEU A 279 15.62 -29.57 24.73
C LEU A 279 16.15 -30.71 23.84
N PRO A 280 15.49 -31.88 23.75
CA PRO A 280 15.91 -32.92 22.83
C PRO A 280 15.48 -32.59 21.40
N LEU A 281 16.31 -32.94 20.41
CA LEU A 281 16.01 -32.71 18.99
C LEU A 281 14.67 -33.33 18.55
N SER A 282 14.36 -34.53 19.05
CA SER A 282 13.11 -35.22 18.75
C SER A 282 11.86 -34.43 19.17
N ARG A 283 11.94 -33.62 20.24
CA ARG A 283 10.83 -32.76 20.68
C ARG A 283 10.58 -31.62 19.70
N LEU A 284 11.64 -31.08 19.09
CA LEU A 284 11.54 -30.03 18.08
C LEU A 284 10.91 -30.59 16.80
N GLN A 285 11.31 -31.79 16.39
CA GLN A 285 10.78 -32.50 15.22
C GLN A 285 9.30 -32.90 15.38
N SER A 286 8.87 -33.25 16.60
CA SER A 286 7.48 -33.59 16.92
C SER A 286 6.63 -32.42 17.45
N LEU A 287 7.03 -31.16 17.22
CA LEU A 287 6.22 -30.01 17.65
C LEU A 287 4.81 -30.02 17.03
N HIS A 288 4.69 -30.48 15.78
CA HIS A 288 3.41 -30.51 15.05
C HIS A 288 2.36 -31.44 15.68
N GLU A 289 2.79 -32.45 16.42
CA GLU A 289 1.91 -33.39 17.13
C GLU A 289 1.23 -32.73 18.34
N GLN A 290 1.72 -31.58 18.79
CA GLN A 290 1.23 -30.88 19.96
C GLN A 290 0.24 -29.79 19.55
N ALA A 291 -0.98 -29.89 20.09
CA ALA A 291 -1.95 -28.82 20.04
C ALA A 291 -1.97 -28.07 21.37
N PHE A 292 -2.00 -26.74 21.31
CA PHE A 292 -2.07 -25.87 22.48
C PHE A 292 -3.34 -25.04 22.44
N ASP A 293 -4.06 -24.99 23.56
CA ASP A 293 -5.16 -24.06 23.72
C ASP A 293 -4.59 -22.72 24.22
N ILE A 294 -4.87 -21.64 23.50
CA ILE A 294 -4.37 -20.29 23.79
C ILE A 294 -5.55 -19.36 23.95
N VAL A 295 -5.49 -18.54 25.00
CA VAL A 295 -6.44 -17.46 25.25
C VAL A 295 -5.71 -16.14 25.06
N LEU A 296 -6.12 -15.36 24.07
CA LEU A 296 -5.60 -14.03 23.80
C LEU A 296 -6.60 -12.99 24.32
N PRO A 297 -6.32 -12.34 25.46
CA PRO A 297 -7.24 -11.37 26.03
C PRO A 297 -7.22 -10.06 25.25
N ILE A 298 -8.38 -9.45 25.08
CA ILE A 298 -8.54 -8.14 24.45
C ILE A 298 -8.58 -7.06 25.53
N THR A 299 -7.69 -6.07 25.41
CA THR A 299 -7.54 -4.97 26.37
C THR A 299 -7.97 -3.61 25.81
N GLN A 300 -8.19 -3.53 24.51
CA GLN A 300 -8.59 -2.33 23.79
C GLN A 300 -9.73 -2.65 22.84
N ASP A 301 -10.74 -1.79 22.80
CA ASP A 301 -11.82 -1.87 21.81
C ASP A 301 -11.25 -1.62 20.40
N GLY A 302 -11.81 -2.28 19.39
CA GLY A 302 -11.49 -2.01 17.98
C GLY A 302 -11.62 -3.25 17.11
N THR A 303 -10.85 -3.29 16.03
CA THR A 303 -10.76 -4.45 15.15
C THR A 303 -9.45 -5.21 15.40
N VAL A 304 -9.49 -6.54 15.35
CA VAL A 304 -8.33 -7.43 15.28
C VAL A 304 -8.24 -7.96 13.85
N GLY A 305 -7.28 -7.45 13.07
CA GLY A 305 -7.06 -7.90 11.69
C GLY A 305 -6.31 -9.22 11.61
N GLY A 306 -5.61 -9.61 12.67
CA GLY A 306 -4.82 -10.83 12.73
C GLY A 306 -3.98 -10.93 14.00
N LEU A 307 -3.00 -11.82 13.99
CA LEU A 307 -2.02 -11.96 15.07
C LEU A 307 -0.63 -11.47 14.68
N CYS A 308 0.10 -10.98 15.68
CA CYS A 308 1.50 -10.66 15.61
C CYS A 308 2.31 -11.68 16.40
N GLY A 309 3.32 -12.26 15.76
CA GLY A 309 4.28 -13.19 16.34
C GLY A 309 5.68 -12.58 16.48
N PHE A 310 6.34 -12.83 17.61
CA PHE A 310 7.71 -12.39 17.89
C PHE A 310 8.35 -13.26 18.98
N PHE A 311 9.62 -13.03 19.30
CA PHE A 311 10.36 -13.87 20.25
C PHE A 311 11.32 -13.09 21.15
N ASP A 312 11.65 -13.70 22.28
CA ASP A 312 12.70 -13.25 23.19
C ASP A 312 13.75 -14.34 23.37
N ILE A 313 14.99 -13.91 23.59
CA ILE A 313 16.17 -14.74 23.78
C ILE A 313 16.87 -14.33 25.07
N SER A 314 17.30 -15.31 25.86
CA SER A 314 18.00 -15.08 27.13
C SER A 314 19.34 -15.80 27.20
N PHE A 315 20.35 -15.08 27.68
CA PHE A 315 21.72 -15.56 27.86
C PHE A 315 21.98 -15.81 29.35
N HIS A 316 21.69 -17.03 29.84
CA HIS A 316 22.04 -17.43 31.20
C HIS A 316 23.52 -17.80 31.30
N THR A 317 24.12 -17.37 32.39
CA THR A 317 25.56 -17.50 32.67
C THR A 317 25.77 -18.42 33.87
N SER A 318 27.02 -18.77 34.15
CA SER A 318 27.37 -19.58 35.32
C SER A 318 26.98 -18.93 36.66
N SER A 319 26.77 -17.61 36.67
CA SER A 319 26.47 -16.79 37.85
C SER A 319 25.00 -16.32 37.90
N SER A 320 24.07 -17.09 37.31
CA SER A 320 22.69 -16.66 37.05
C SER A 320 21.94 -16.18 38.30
N GLY A 321 21.84 -14.84 38.41
CA GLY A 321 21.22 -14.07 39.50
C GLY A 321 21.44 -12.56 39.33
N GLU A 322 22.56 -12.13 38.71
CA GLU A 322 22.96 -10.70 38.65
C GLU A 322 23.07 -10.08 37.23
N SER A 323 23.19 -10.84 36.13
CA SER A 323 23.49 -10.28 34.79
C SER A 323 22.95 -11.04 33.56
N CYS A 324 21.67 -11.43 33.55
CA CYS A 324 21.07 -12.02 32.33
C CYS A 324 20.89 -10.97 31.22
N VAL A 325 21.58 -11.15 30.10
CA VAL A 325 21.34 -10.34 28.88
C VAL A 325 20.13 -10.92 28.15
N ASN A 326 19.25 -10.04 27.66
CA ASN A 326 18.09 -10.41 26.86
C ASN A 326 18.12 -9.71 25.50
N LEU A 327 17.70 -10.43 24.47
CA LEU A 327 17.44 -9.92 23.12
C LEU A 327 15.96 -10.15 22.83
N SER A 328 15.22 -9.08 22.54
CA SER A 328 13.77 -9.13 22.31
C SER A 328 13.44 -8.54 20.96
N THR A 329 12.60 -9.24 20.20
CA THR A 329 12.01 -8.75 18.94
C THR A 329 10.58 -8.22 19.15
N SER A 330 10.21 -7.95 20.40
CA SER A 330 8.87 -7.48 20.76
C SER A 330 8.55 -6.08 20.20
N PRO A 331 7.28 -5.77 19.87
CA PRO A 331 6.83 -4.40 19.55
C PRO A 331 7.07 -3.36 20.66
N PHE A 332 7.41 -3.79 21.88
CA PHE A 332 7.77 -2.92 23.00
C PHE A 332 9.28 -2.61 23.08
N SER A 333 10.09 -3.28 22.25
CA SER A 333 11.54 -3.21 22.24
C SER A 333 12.05 -2.38 21.05
N LYS A 334 13.36 -2.11 21.02
CA LYS A 334 13.97 -1.49 19.83
C LYS A 334 13.86 -2.44 18.63
N ALA A 335 13.64 -1.86 17.46
CA ALA A 335 13.53 -2.60 16.21
C ALA A 335 14.79 -3.44 15.91
N THR A 336 14.57 -4.68 15.50
CA THR A 336 15.59 -5.65 15.04
C THR A 336 15.25 -6.09 13.62
N HIS A 337 16.21 -6.55 12.84
CA HIS A 337 15.96 -7.00 11.45
C HIS A 337 14.95 -8.16 11.33
N TRP A 338 14.64 -8.90 12.40
CA TRP A 338 13.56 -9.91 12.41
C TRP A 338 12.14 -9.33 12.36
N GLY A 339 11.98 -8.04 12.71
CA GLY A 339 10.66 -7.42 12.82
C GLY A 339 9.71 -8.25 13.68
N GLN A 340 8.45 -8.29 13.27
CA GLN A 340 7.45 -9.22 13.75
C GLN A 340 6.73 -9.88 12.58
N GLN A 341 6.16 -11.06 12.83
CA GLN A 341 5.44 -11.85 11.83
C GLN A 341 3.93 -11.67 11.97
N LEU A 342 3.26 -11.28 10.88
CA LEU A 342 1.82 -11.07 10.90
C LEU A 342 1.05 -12.23 10.25
N PHE A 343 0.00 -12.68 10.94
CA PHE A 343 -0.90 -13.75 10.53
C PHE A 343 -2.31 -13.19 10.39
N GLY A 344 -2.76 -12.91 9.16
CA GLY A 344 -4.04 -12.23 8.90
C GLY A 344 -5.27 -13.14 9.03
N PHE A 345 -6.39 -12.54 9.43
CA PHE A 345 -7.70 -13.18 9.41
C PHE A 345 -8.43 -12.78 8.13
N PHE A 346 -8.47 -13.70 7.17
CA PHE A 346 -9.06 -13.48 5.87
C PHE A 346 -10.30 -14.37 5.63
N PRO A 347 -11.31 -13.89 4.90
CA PRO A 347 -12.43 -14.70 4.43
C PRO A 347 -11.97 -15.90 3.57
N GLU A 348 -12.69 -17.03 3.65
CA GLU A 348 -12.38 -18.26 2.90
C GLU A 348 -12.62 -18.13 1.39
N SER A 349 -13.50 -17.22 0.98
CA SER A 349 -13.81 -16.95 -0.42
C SER A 349 -14.08 -15.47 -0.63
N VAL A 350 -13.86 -15.00 -1.85
CA VAL A 350 -14.26 -13.67 -2.26
C VAL A 350 -15.42 -13.77 -3.25
N ASP A 351 -16.54 -13.15 -2.91
CA ASP A 351 -17.53 -12.80 -3.92
C ASP A 351 -17.05 -11.52 -4.61
N LEU A 352 -16.40 -11.70 -5.76
CA LEU A 352 -15.93 -10.61 -6.60
C LEU A 352 -17.08 -9.65 -6.99
N PHE A 353 -18.33 -10.12 -7.02
CA PHE A 353 -19.51 -9.32 -7.38
C PHE A 353 -20.34 -8.89 -6.17
N GLY A 354 -19.95 -9.35 -4.98
CA GLY A 354 -20.60 -9.09 -3.72
C GLY A 354 -20.11 -7.81 -3.05
N PRO A 355 -20.65 -7.50 -1.85
CA PRO A 355 -20.16 -6.38 -1.07
C PRO A 355 -18.71 -6.59 -0.61
N PRO A 356 -17.97 -5.50 -0.30
CA PRO A 356 -16.68 -5.58 0.38
C PRO A 356 -16.71 -6.56 1.55
N ALA A 357 -15.81 -7.55 1.55
CA ALA A 357 -15.65 -8.42 2.70
C ALA A 357 -15.20 -7.61 3.92
N GLN A 358 -15.79 -7.89 5.08
CA GLN A 358 -15.32 -7.39 6.36
C GLN A 358 -13.99 -8.08 6.69
N LEU A 359 -12.97 -7.29 7.01
CA LEU A 359 -11.66 -7.78 7.39
C LEU A 359 -11.46 -7.70 8.90
N GLY A 360 -10.97 -8.79 9.47
CA GLY A 360 -10.74 -8.90 10.91
C GLY A 360 -12.02 -9.05 11.74
N LEU A 361 -11.82 -9.08 13.05
CA LEU A 361 -12.85 -9.31 14.07
C LEU A 361 -13.06 -8.03 14.87
N ALA A 362 -14.31 -7.56 14.98
CA ALA A 362 -14.65 -6.50 15.92
C ALA A 362 -14.63 -7.06 17.36
N VAL A 363 -13.90 -6.40 18.25
CA VAL A 363 -13.68 -6.85 19.63
C VAL A 363 -13.86 -5.72 20.63
N LEU A 364 -14.25 -6.11 21.85
CA LEU A 364 -14.31 -5.23 23.01
C LEU A 364 -13.25 -5.58 24.03
N LYS A 365 -12.82 -4.58 24.81
CA LYS A 365 -12.05 -4.79 26.03
C LYS A 365 -12.79 -5.74 26.97
N GLY A 366 -12.12 -6.83 27.31
CA GLY A 366 -12.63 -7.94 28.10
C GLY A 366 -13.11 -9.15 27.29
N ASP A 367 -13.12 -9.05 25.95
CA ASP A 367 -13.28 -10.23 25.10
C ASP A 367 -12.02 -11.10 25.11
N GLU A 368 -12.20 -12.35 24.72
CA GLU A 368 -11.12 -13.33 24.59
C GLU A 368 -11.19 -14.00 23.22
N LEU A 369 -10.03 -14.09 22.55
CA LEU A 369 -9.87 -14.98 21.40
C LEU A 369 -9.28 -16.29 21.91
N CYS A 370 -10.10 -17.33 21.92
CA CYS A 370 -9.73 -18.66 22.38
C CYS A 370 -9.47 -19.52 21.15
N GLY A 371 -8.29 -20.12 21.04
CA GLY A 371 -7.99 -20.96 19.89
C GLY A 371 -7.16 -22.17 20.22
N ARG A 372 -7.20 -23.14 19.33
CA ARG A 372 -6.31 -24.29 19.31
C ARG A 372 -5.27 -24.10 18.22
N TRP A 373 -4.02 -24.35 18.57
CA TRP A 373 -2.88 -24.02 17.74
C TRP A 373 -1.96 -25.21 17.58
N ARG A 374 -1.36 -25.37 16.40
CA ARG A 374 -0.25 -26.30 16.16
C ARG A 374 0.89 -25.57 15.47
N LEU A 375 2.12 -25.86 15.86
CA LEU A 375 3.32 -25.32 15.24
C LEU A 375 4.17 -26.49 14.76
N GLY A 376 4.60 -26.47 13.50
CA GLY A 376 5.35 -27.58 12.94
C GLY A 376 6.21 -27.19 11.75
N ARG A 377 7.15 -28.07 11.39
CA ARG A 377 7.93 -27.96 10.16
C ARG A 377 7.07 -28.37 8.96
N VAL A 378 7.17 -27.62 7.88
CA VAL A 378 6.55 -27.99 6.59
C VAL A 378 7.40 -29.08 5.94
N ALA A 379 6.74 -30.15 5.51
CA ALA A 379 7.34 -31.34 4.92
C ALA A 379 8.48 -31.02 3.95
N GLN A 380 9.65 -31.63 4.20
CA GLN A 380 10.84 -31.54 3.33
C GLN A 380 11.46 -30.14 3.18
N THR A 381 10.98 -29.13 3.90
CA THR A 381 11.51 -27.75 3.84
C THR A 381 12.18 -27.34 5.15
N ARG A 382 12.83 -26.17 5.15
CA ARG A 382 13.34 -25.52 6.37
C ARG A 382 12.31 -24.60 7.05
N ASP A 383 11.09 -24.50 6.51
CA ASP A 383 10.05 -23.59 6.98
C ASP A 383 9.19 -24.19 8.09
N PHE A 384 8.65 -23.29 8.92
CA PHE A 384 7.65 -23.62 9.94
C PHE A 384 6.29 -23.01 9.58
N ARG A 385 5.23 -23.75 9.90
CA ARG A 385 3.84 -23.32 9.74
C ARG A 385 3.14 -23.33 11.08
N LEU A 386 2.38 -22.26 11.30
CA LEU A 386 1.45 -22.12 12.41
C LEU A 386 0.04 -22.43 11.89
N GLU A 387 -0.58 -23.47 12.44
CA GLU A 387 -1.99 -23.77 12.24
C GLU A 387 -2.80 -23.22 13.40
N VAL A 388 -3.93 -22.62 13.05
CA VAL A 388 -4.74 -21.81 13.94
C VAL A 388 -6.19 -22.21 13.77
N GLU A 389 -6.85 -22.55 14.87
CA GLU A 389 -8.30 -22.65 14.96
C GLU A 389 -8.74 -21.65 16.02
N LEU A 390 -9.45 -20.59 15.64
CA LEU A 390 -9.84 -19.52 16.55
C LEU A 390 -11.35 -19.45 16.75
N ASN A 391 -11.76 -19.31 18.00
CA ASN A 391 -13.12 -19.02 18.44
C ASN A 391 -13.13 -17.69 19.22
N HIS A 392 -14.01 -16.77 18.83
CA HIS A 392 -14.23 -15.54 19.58
C HIS A 392 -15.26 -15.77 20.68
N THR A 393 -14.88 -15.47 21.93
CA THR A 393 -15.82 -15.47 23.05
C THR A 393 -16.05 -14.03 23.48
N SER A 394 -17.23 -13.48 23.15
CA SER A 394 -17.62 -12.15 23.63
C SER A 394 -18.13 -12.23 25.07
N ALA A 395 -17.46 -11.54 25.99
CA ALA A 395 -17.88 -11.45 27.38
C ALA A 395 -19.10 -10.52 27.54
N LYS A 396 -19.20 -9.50 26.66
CA LYS A 396 -20.28 -8.50 26.65
C LYS A 396 -21.24 -8.62 25.46
N GLY A 397 -20.77 -9.10 24.30
CA GLY A 397 -21.57 -9.22 23.09
C GLY A 397 -22.78 -10.15 23.24
N ARG A 398 -22.65 -11.25 24.00
CA ARG A 398 -23.79 -12.14 24.33
C ARG A 398 -24.84 -11.48 25.22
N GLN A 399 -24.43 -10.58 26.14
CA GLN A 399 -25.36 -9.83 26.99
C GLN A 399 -26.06 -8.71 26.20
N ALA A 400 -25.32 -8.00 25.34
CA ALA A 400 -25.87 -6.95 24.46
C ALA A 400 -26.82 -7.52 23.39
N ALA A 401 -26.44 -8.62 22.73
CA ALA A 401 -27.29 -9.29 21.74
C ALA A 401 -28.52 -9.95 22.38
N ALA A 402 -28.40 -10.50 23.60
CA ALA A 402 -29.55 -11.02 24.35
C ALA A 402 -30.50 -9.89 24.81
N SER A 403 -29.98 -8.75 25.27
CA SER A 403 -30.80 -7.58 25.63
C SER A 403 -31.49 -6.93 24.43
N LEU A 404 -30.94 -7.07 23.22
CA LEU A 404 -31.59 -6.66 21.97
C LEU A 404 -32.77 -7.57 21.58
N TRP A 405 -32.87 -8.79 22.14
CA TRP A 405 -33.94 -9.74 21.81
C TRP A 405 -35.06 -9.81 22.87
N GLU A 406 -34.85 -9.27 24.07
CA GLU A 406 -35.87 -9.18 25.12
C GLU A 406 -36.83 -8.01 24.87
N CYS A 407 -37.66 -8.08 23.82
CA CYS A 407 -38.86 -7.26 23.76
C CYS A 407 -40.05 -8.00 24.39
N PRO A 408 -40.80 -7.40 25.33
CA PRO A 408 -42.05 -7.98 25.82
C PRO A 408 -43.01 -8.24 24.64
N ALA A 409 -43.60 -9.43 24.62
CA ALA A 409 -44.51 -9.86 23.55
C ALA A 409 -45.58 -8.78 23.25
N GLY A 410 -45.53 -8.20 22.04
CA GLY A 410 -46.49 -7.19 21.58
C GLY A 410 -45.87 -5.92 20.98
N CYS A 411 -44.55 -5.70 21.05
CA CYS A 411 -43.90 -4.61 20.33
C CYS A 411 -43.58 -5.05 18.89
N GLY A 412 -44.12 -4.37 17.88
CA GLY A 412 -43.58 -4.48 16.53
C GLY A 412 -42.13 -3.98 16.54
N VAL A 413 -41.19 -4.81 16.09
CA VAL A 413 -39.74 -4.58 15.86
C VAL A 413 -39.22 -3.19 16.33
N GLN A 414 -38.65 -3.11 17.54
CA GLN A 414 -38.16 -1.84 18.13
C GLN A 414 -36.79 -1.91 18.84
N ALA A 415 -36.02 -3.01 18.74
CA ALA A 415 -34.77 -3.13 19.51
C ALA A 415 -33.46 -2.76 18.76
N PRO A 416 -33.21 -3.18 17.50
CA PRO A 416 -31.97 -2.83 16.79
C PRO A 416 -31.91 -1.34 16.45
N ASP A 417 -33.05 -0.74 16.10
CA ASP A 417 -33.16 0.67 15.70
C ASP A 417 -32.76 1.63 16.84
N VAL A 418 -33.22 1.36 18.06
CA VAL A 418 -32.86 2.14 19.23
C VAL A 418 -31.35 2.05 19.48
N ALA A 419 -30.78 0.86 19.36
CA ALA A 419 -29.34 0.68 19.51
C ALA A 419 -28.54 1.42 18.44
N ILE A 420 -28.89 1.28 17.16
CA ILE A 420 -28.21 1.98 16.05
C ILE A 420 -28.25 3.50 16.24
N GLU A 421 -29.38 4.04 16.72
CA GLU A 421 -29.59 5.48 16.85
C GLU A 421 -28.99 6.10 18.11
N SER A 422 -29.04 5.39 19.24
CA SER A 422 -28.88 6.01 20.57
C SER A 422 -27.89 5.31 21.51
N ASP A 423 -27.30 4.17 21.12
CA ASP A 423 -26.30 3.51 21.96
C ASP A 423 -24.93 4.22 21.86
N ASP A 424 -24.31 4.52 22.99
CA ASP A 424 -23.02 5.21 23.03
C ASP A 424 -21.85 4.30 22.55
N SER A 425 -22.06 2.98 22.48
CA SER A 425 -21.06 2.01 22.04
C SER A 425 -21.10 1.82 20.53
N TRP A 426 -20.00 2.20 19.86
CA TRP A 426 -19.79 1.93 18.44
C TRP A 426 -19.95 0.44 18.08
N TYR A 427 -19.59 -0.46 19.00
CA TYR A 427 -19.68 -1.91 18.82
C TYR A 427 -21.13 -2.39 18.83
N VAL A 428 -21.94 -1.93 19.79
CA VAL A 428 -23.37 -2.28 19.84
C VAL A 428 -24.08 -1.74 18.60
N ARG A 429 -23.73 -0.53 18.17
CA ARG A 429 -24.23 0.06 16.92
C ARG A 429 -23.80 -0.75 15.69
N THR A 430 -22.55 -1.21 15.64
CA THR A 430 -22.03 -2.04 14.54
C THR A 430 -22.78 -3.37 14.46
N LEU A 431 -22.87 -4.10 15.59
CA LEU A 431 -23.63 -5.36 15.67
C LEU A 431 -25.11 -5.17 15.35
N ALA A 432 -25.73 -4.07 15.79
CA ALA A 432 -27.13 -3.79 15.49
C ALA A 432 -27.32 -3.51 13.99
N THR A 433 -26.44 -2.74 13.35
CA THR A 433 -26.49 -2.55 11.88
C THR A 433 -26.22 -3.84 11.10
N GLU A 434 -25.33 -4.70 11.60
CA GLU A 434 -25.03 -6.01 11.02
C GLU A 434 -26.20 -6.98 11.17
N LEU A 435 -26.85 -7.00 12.33
CA LEU A 435 -28.04 -7.80 12.56
C LEU A 435 -29.17 -7.38 11.60
N VAL A 436 -29.40 -6.07 11.43
CA VAL A 436 -30.38 -5.56 10.48
C VAL A 436 -30.00 -5.90 9.03
N HIS A 437 -28.70 -5.94 8.71
CA HIS A 437 -28.21 -6.42 7.42
C HIS A 437 -28.51 -7.91 7.18
N GLU A 438 -28.33 -8.76 8.19
CA GLU A 438 -28.55 -10.20 8.11
C GLU A 438 -30.04 -10.59 8.08
N LEU A 439 -30.92 -9.83 8.74
CA LEU A 439 -32.37 -10.06 8.74
C LEU A 439 -33.02 -9.89 7.35
N GLY A 440 -32.34 -9.23 6.42
CA GLY A 440 -32.80 -9.08 5.04
C GLY A 440 -34.14 -8.32 4.91
N PRO A 441 -34.88 -8.52 3.80
CA PRO A 441 -36.08 -7.72 3.49
C PRO A 441 -37.23 -7.83 4.50
N LEU A 442 -37.33 -8.96 5.22
CA LEU A 442 -38.46 -9.28 6.11
C LEU A 442 -38.35 -8.61 7.50
N GLY A 443 -37.15 -8.20 7.93
CA GLY A 443 -36.95 -7.58 9.25
C GLY A 443 -36.72 -6.06 9.23
N ALA A 444 -36.38 -5.48 8.07
CA ALA A 444 -35.62 -4.24 8.02
C ALA A 444 -36.33 -3.03 7.37
N GLU A 445 -37.60 -3.16 6.98
CA GLU A 445 -38.39 -2.04 6.43
C GLU A 445 -38.58 -0.90 7.47
N SER A 446 -38.78 -1.26 8.74
CA SER A 446 -38.91 -0.30 9.85
C SER A 446 -37.60 0.43 10.18
N SER A 447 -36.46 -0.21 9.95
CA SER A 447 -35.11 0.28 10.30
C SER A 447 -34.52 1.29 9.33
N GLN A 448 -35.12 1.50 8.15
CA GLN A 448 -34.60 2.38 7.09
C GLN A 448 -34.25 3.82 7.55
N PRO A 449 -35.11 4.52 8.33
CA PRO A 449 -34.80 5.88 8.76
C PRO A 449 -33.55 5.92 9.63
N VAL A 450 -33.38 4.92 10.51
CA VAL A 450 -32.25 4.81 11.42
C VAL A 450 -30.98 4.40 10.67
N LEU A 451 -31.05 3.46 9.73
CA LEU A 451 -29.92 3.11 8.85
C LEU A 451 -29.46 4.30 8.01
N SER A 452 -30.40 5.09 7.47
CA SER A 452 -30.08 6.31 6.72
C SER A 452 -29.37 7.34 7.60
N LYS A 453 -29.72 7.43 8.89
CA LYS A 453 -29.00 8.29 9.86
C LYS A 453 -27.63 7.71 10.20
N ALA A 454 -27.51 6.38 10.32
CA ALA A 454 -26.27 5.67 10.61
C ALA A 454 -25.20 5.80 9.50
N LEU A 455 -25.59 6.10 8.26
CA LEU A 455 -24.65 6.51 7.20
C LEU A 455 -23.81 7.72 7.58
N HIS A 456 -24.27 8.56 8.51
CA HIS A 456 -23.54 9.73 9.02
C HIS A 456 -22.82 9.48 10.35
N SER A 457 -22.73 8.22 10.80
CA SER A 457 -21.99 7.82 12.01
C SER A 457 -20.52 8.26 11.97
N LEU A 458 -19.94 8.55 13.13
CA LEU A 458 -18.49 8.75 13.26
C LEU A 458 -17.70 7.44 13.06
N ASP A 459 -18.35 6.29 13.24
CA ASP A 459 -17.75 4.95 13.16
C ASP A 459 -17.86 4.36 11.75
N GLN A 460 -16.72 3.95 11.17
CA GLN A 460 -16.64 3.39 9.82
C GLN A 460 -17.50 2.13 9.63
N GLU A 461 -17.37 1.17 10.54
CA GLU A 461 -18.08 -0.12 10.46
C GLU A 461 -19.60 0.08 10.46
N VAL A 462 -20.10 0.98 11.31
CA VAL A 462 -21.52 1.36 11.34
C VAL A 462 -21.97 1.95 10.00
N ARG A 463 -21.19 2.87 9.41
CA ARG A 463 -21.52 3.45 8.09
C ARG A 463 -21.52 2.38 6.99
N ARG A 464 -20.50 1.51 6.98
CA ARG A 464 -20.38 0.43 6.00
C ARG A 464 -21.57 -0.51 6.09
N ASN A 465 -21.85 -1.04 7.28
CA ASN A 465 -22.93 -1.99 7.52
C ASN A 465 -24.31 -1.36 7.24
N ALA A 466 -24.51 -0.08 7.57
CA ALA A 466 -25.72 0.64 7.22
C ALA A 466 -25.94 0.74 5.70
N ALA A 467 -24.90 1.04 4.93
CA ALA A 467 -24.98 1.06 3.46
C ALA A 467 -25.33 -0.32 2.90
N LEU A 468 -24.66 -1.37 3.39
CA LEU A 468 -24.93 -2.75 2.97
C LEU A 468 -26.35 -3.21 3.34
N ALA A 469 -26.85 -2.85 4.53
CA ALA A 469 -28.20 -3.14 4.98
C ALA A 469 -29.26 -2.46 4.08
N LEU A 470 -29.05 -1.20 3.72
CA LEU A 470 -29.93 -0.48 2.79
C LEU A 470 -29.94 -1.12 1.39
N GLY A 471 -28.78 -1.56 0.89
CA GLY A 471 -28.68 -2.25 -0.41
C GLY A 471 -29.48 -3.55 -0.48
N LYS A 472 -29.45 -4.38 0.59
CA LYS A 472 -30.24 -5.64 0.65
C LYS A 472 -31.76 -5.42 0.66
N GLN A 473 -32.23 -4.18 0.86
CA GLN A 473 -33.67 -3.84 0.90
C GLN A 473 -34.23 -3.31 -0.43
N ALA A 474 -33.40 -3.25 -1.48
CA ALA A 474 -33.72 -2.96 -2.88
C ALA A 474 -34.88 -1.96 -3.09
N LYS A 475 -36.12 -2.48 -3.27
CA LYS A 475 -37.33 -1.71 -3.60
C LYS A 475 -37.72 -0.63 -2.59
N VAL A 476 -37.58 -0.92 -1.31
CA VAL A 476 -38.17 -0.07 -0.25
C VAL A 476 -37.19 1.01 0.21
N ALA A 477 -35.88 0.77 0.04
CA ALA A 477 -34.81 1.71 0.39
C ALA A 477 -34.54 2.77 -0.69
N SER A 478 -35.18 2.70 -1.86
CA SER A 478 -34.99 3.61 -3.00
C SER A 478 -35.09 5.11 -2.65
N LYS A 479 -35.90 5.48 -1.65
CA LYS A 479 -35.99 6.87 -1.14
C LYS A 479 -34.69 7.39 -0.50
N HIS A 480 -33.76 6.50 -0.14
CA HIS A 480 -32.47 6.81 0.47
C HIS A 480 -31.30 6.85 -0.52
N ALA A 481 -31.55 6.71 -1.84
CA ALA A 481 -30.52 6.79 -2.88
C ALA A 481 -29.66 8.07 -2.75
N GLY A 482 -30.29 9.23 -2.46
CA GLY A 482 -29.57 10.49 -2.24
C GLY A 482 -28.66 10.49 -1.00
N ALA A 483 -29.03 9.79 0.09
CA ALA A 483 -28.21 9.68 1.29
C ALA A 483 -26.98 8.79 1.04
N LEU A 484 -27.16 7.67 0.34
CA LEU A 484 -26.07 6.81 -0.12
C LEU A 484 -25.10 7.56 -1.04
N CYS A 485 -25.62 8.36 -1.99
CA CYS A 485 -24.79 9.20 -2.87
C CYS A 485 -24.03 10.26 -2.07
N THR A 486 -24.70 10.95 -1.15
CA THR A 486 -24.06 11.96 -0.29
C THR A 486 -22.91 11.36 0.52
N ARG A 487 -23.08 10.16 1.08
CA ARG A 487 -22.03 9.48 1.85
C ARG A 487 -20.92 8.88 0.97
N MET A 488 -21.25 8.44 -0.24
CA MET A 488 -20.29 8.01 -1.24
C MET A 488 -19.36 9.15 -1.68
N LEU A 489 -19.87 10.38 -1.76
CA LEU A 489 -19.10 11.55 -2.21
C LEU A 489 -18.46 12.33 -1.05
N GLY A 490 -19.05 12.30 0.15
CA GLY A 490 -18.67 13.16 1.28
C GLY A 490 -17.46 12.70 2.11
N ASN A 491 -16.79 13.66 2.74
CA ASN A 491 -15.74 13.43 3.75
C ASN A 491 -16.32 12.97 5.10
N ARG A 492 -15.49 12.44 5.99
CA ARG A 492 -15.88 12.11 7.38
C ARG A 492 -16.29 13.40 8.13
N PRO A 493 -17.39 13.43 8.89
CA PRO A 493 -17.70 14.55 9.76
C PRO A 493 -16.63 14.65 10.87
N GLY A 494 -15.93 15.78 10.97
CA GLY A 494 -15.14 16.15 12.16
C GLY A 494 -13.72 15.57 12.30
N VAL A 495 -13.06 15.12 11.22
CA VAL A 495 -11.66 14.63 11.30
C VAL A 495 -10.70 15.51 10.53
N THR A 496 -9.71 16.03 11.26
CA THR A 496 -8.42 16.57 10.79
C THR A 496 -7.34 15.63 11.33
N SER A 497 -7.01 14.53 10.64
CA SER A 497 -5.97 13.59 11.11
C SER A 497 -4.61 13.86 10.49
N ASP A 498 -3.55 13.65 11.27
CA ASP A 498 -2.14 13.83 10.90
C ASP A 498 -1.53 12.64 10.11
N ASP A 499 -2.33 11.62 9.78
CA ASP A 499 -1.95 10.47 8.96
C ASP A 499 -2.86 10.37 7.70
N PRO A 500 -2.37 10.75 6.51
CA PRO A 500 -3.17 10.79 5.29
C PRO A 500 -3.43 9.43 4.63
N ASP A 501 -2.67 8.37 4.96
CA ASP A 501 -2.79 7.06 4.30
C ASP A 501 -3.88 6.18 4.94
N ALA A 502 -4.06 6.28 6.26
CA ALA A 502 -5.14 5.59 6.98
C ALA A 502 -6.55 6.08 6.55
N ASP A 503 -6.70 7.37 6.28
CA ASP A 503 -7.96 8.01 5.86
C ASP A 503 -8.36 7.60 4.43
N LEU A 504 -7.40 7.26 3.56
CA LEU A 504 -7.67 6.85 2.18
C LEU A 504 -8.32 5.45 2.11
N SER A 505 -7.82 4.50 2.91
CA SER A 505 -8.39 3.15 3.02
C SER A 505 -9.75 3.16 3.72
N GLU A 506 -9.90 3.94 4.80
CA GLU A 506 -11.17 4.16 5.54
C GLU A 506 -12.30 4.64 4.61
N ARG A 507 -11.96 5.57 3.71
CA ARG A 507 -12.90 6.14 2.73
C ARG A 507 -13.29 5.13 1.67
N LEU A 508 -12.38 4.27 1.24
CA LEU A 508 -12.63 3.37 0.12
C LEU A 508 -13.69 2.31 0.46
N GLU A 509 -13.66 1.71 1.65
CA GLU A 509 -14.60 0.66 2.02
C GLU A 509 -16.05 1.15 2.10
N VAL A 510 -16.29 2.27 2.79
CA VAL A 510 -17.64 2.83 2.95
C VAL A 510 -18.19 3.28 1.60
N ARG A 511 -17.37 3.91 0.77
CA ARG A 511 -17.80 4.36 -0.56
C ARG A 511 -18.12 3.18 -1.48
N THR A 512 -17.31 2.13 -1.43
CA THR A 512 -17.55 0.90 -2.19
C THR A 512 -18.84 0.20 -1.74
N ALA A 513 -19.11 0.16 -0.43
CA ALA A 513 -20.39 -0.33 0.10
C ALA A 513 -21.59 0.51 -0.36
N CYS A 514 -21.46 1.84 -0.41
CA CYS A 514 -22.50 2.74 -0.91
C CYS A 514 -22.76 2.56 -2.42
N MET A 515 -21.71 2.44 -3.24
CA MET A 515 -21.86 2.15 -4.68
C MET A 515 -22.55 0.81 -4.92
N TRP A 516 -22.11 -0.23 -4.21
CA TRP A 516 -22.76 -1.55 -4.30
C TRP A 516 -24.24 -1.44 -3.94
N ALA A 517 -24.58 -0.75 -2.85
CA ALA A 517 -25.95 -0.56 -2.40
C ALA A 517 -26.81 0.19 -3.42
N LEU A 518 -26.28 1.25 -4.04
CA LEU A 518 -26.95 1.98 -5.13
C LEU A 518 -27.28 1.05 -6.31
N GLY A 519 -26.39 0.12 -6.64
CA GLY A 519 -26.62 -0.90 -7.66
C GLY A 519 -27.74 -1.89 -7.36
N GLN A 520 -28.24 -1.96 -6.12
CA GLN A 520 -29.34 -2.86 -5.72
C GLN A 520 -30.71 -2.16 -5.68
N LEU A 521 -30.75 -0.82 -5.78
CA LEU A 521 -31.99 -0.05 -5.68
C LEU A 521 -32.76 -0.05 -7.00
N GLU A 522 -34.00 0.45 -6.95
CA GLU A 522 -34.80 0.63 -8.17
C GLU A 522 -34.13 1.65 -9.12
N PRO A 523 -33.99 1.33 -10.41
CA PRO A 523 -33.28 2.17 -11.37
C PRO A 523 -33.75 3.62 -11.36
N GLU A 524 -35.07 3.86 -11.30
CA GLU A 524 -35.69 5.19 -11.32
C GLU A 524 -35.20 6.09 -10.18
N ALA A 525 -34.85 5.53 -9.01
CA ALA A 525 -34.35 6.29 -7.87
C ALA A 525 -32.87 6.65 -7.99
N VAL A 526 -32.11 5.88 -8.78
CA VAL A 526 -30.66 6.05 -8.95
C VAL A 526 -30.34 6.90 -10.18
N MET A 527 -31.20 6.93 -11.20
CA MET A 527 -30.97 7.72 -12.43
C MET A 527 -30.56 9.18 -12.20
N PRO A 528 -31.15 9.95 -11.25
CA PRO A 528 -30.73 11.33 -10.97
C PRO A 528 -29.28 11.44 -10.47
N HIS A 529 -28.72 10.34 -9.97
CA HIS A 529 -27.39 10.25 -9.37
C HIS A 529 -26.42 9.39 -10.18
N ILE A 530 -26.80 8.94 -11.38
CA ILE A 530 -26.02 8.01 -12.21
C ILE A 530 -24.60 8.51 -12.53
N HIS A 531 -24.43 9.83 -12.64
CA HIS A 531 -23.13 10.48 -12.86
C HIS A 531 -22.13 10.17 -11.74
N ASN A 532 -22.59 10.00 -10.49
CA ASN A 532 -21.70 9.67 -9.37
C ASN A 532 -21.20 8.22 -9.43
N LEU A 533 -21.96 7.33 -10.09
CA LEU A 533 -21.48 5.97 -10.42
C LEU A 533 -20.55 6.02 -11.64
N ASP A 534 -20.80 6.88 -12.63
CA ASP A 534 -19.89 7.08 -13.76
C ASP A 534 -18.52 7.65 -13.32
N ASP A 535 -18.47 8.61 -12.40
CA ASP A 535 -17.21 9.08 -11.78
C ASP A 535 -16.41 7.92 -11.16
N GLY A 536 -17.14 6.96 -10.60
CA GLY A 536 -16.57 5.73 -10.08
C GLY A 536 -15.82 4.92 -11.13
N LEU A 537 -16.26 4.90 -12.39
CA LEU A 537 -15.60 4.23 -13.52
C LEU A 537 -14.23 4.82 -13.88
N PHE A 538 -13.97 6.07 -13.50
CA PHE A 538 -12.72 6.77 -13.82
C PHE A 538 -11.78 6.87 -12.61
N HIS A 539 -12.16 6.28 -11.47
CA HIS A 539 -11.38 6.31 -10.25
C HIS A 539 -10.05 5.55 -10.40
N ARG A 540 -8.96 6.04 -9.77
CA ARG A 540 -7.61 5.42 -9.85
C ARG A 540 -7.59 3.99 -9.28
N ASN A 541 -8.44 3.71 -8.29
CA ASN A 541 -8.57 2.39 -7.67
C ASN A 541 -9.44 1.43 -8.53
N PRO A 542 -8.91 0.29 -9.00
CA PRO A 542 -9.63 -0.69 -9.84
C PRO A 542 -10.93 -1.22 -9.20
N ARG A 543 -10.94 -1.48 -7.89
CA ARG A 543 -12.12 -1.96 -7.15
C ARG A 543 -13.26 -0.96 -7.18
N TYR A 544 -12.94 0.33 -7.10
CA TYR A 544 -13.93 1.40 -7.16
C TYR A 544 -14.60 1.45 -8.55
N ARG A 545 -13.81 1.35 -9.63
CA ARG A 545 -14.29 1.28 -11.01
C ARG A 545 -15.17 0.07 -11.27
N LEU A 546 -14.78 -1.05 -10.72
CA LEU A 546 -15.52 -2.29 -10.85
C LEU A 546 -16.88 -2.21 -10.14
N VAL A 547 -16.93 -1.79 -8.88
CA VAL A 547 -18.21 -1.75 -8.15
C VAL A 547 -19.15 -0.72 -8.77
N ALA A 548 -18.61 0.39 -9.30
CA ALA A 548 -19.34 1.30 -10.17
C ALA A 548 -19.88 0.61 -11.44
N THR A 549 -19.03 -0.16 -12.14
CA THR A 549 -19.43 -0.92 -13.34
C THR A 549 -20.55 -1.91 -13.02
N GLN A 550 -20.45 -2.64 -11.91
CA GLN A 550 -21.45 -3.61 -11.49
C GLN A 550 -22.75 -2.94 -11.06
N ALA A 551 -22.67 -1.84 -10.32
CA ALA A 551 -23.84 -1.06 -9.95
C ALA A 551 -24.58 -0.59 -11.20
N LEU A 552 -23.87 -0.04 -12.19
CA LEU A 552 -24.45 0.36 -13.48
C LEU A 552 -25.04 -0.83 -14.25
N ALA A 553 -24.40 -2.00 -14.22
CA ALA A 553 -24.91 -3.21 -14.87
C ALA A 553 -26.22 -3.70 -14.23
N ASN A 554 -26.32 -3.66 -12.90
CA ASN A 554 -27.50 -4.09 -12.15
C ASN A 554 -28.72 -3.17 -12.39
N LEU A 555 -28.49 -1.88 -12.61
CA LEU A 555 -29.53 -0.90 -12.95
C LEU A 555 -30.12 -1.12 -14.37
N GLY A 556 -29.48 -2.00 -15.16
CA GLY A 556 -30.01 -2.53 -16.41
C GLY A 556 -29.89 -1.59 -17.62
N PRO A 557 -30.49 -1.97 -18.76
CA PRO A 557 -30.29 -1.29 -20.04
C PRO A 557 -30.73 0.18 -20.06
N LYS A 558 -31.70 0.57 -19.22
CA LYS A 558 -32.10 1.97 -19.05
C LYS A 558 -30.97 2.83 -18.49
N ALA A 559 -30.17 2.31 -17.55
CA ALA A 559 -29.00 3.02 -17.02
C ALA A 559 -27.95 3.23 -18.12
N ILE A 560 -27.73 2.22 -18.95
CA ILE A 560 -26.83 2.30 -20.11
C ILE A 560 -27.35 3.30 -21.16
N GLN A 561 -28.66 3.37 -21.36
CA GLN A 561 -29.28 4.34 -22.27
C GLN A 561 -29.20 5.76 -21.70
N THR A 562 -29.56 5.99 -20.44
CA THR A 562 -29.39 7.29 -19.76
C THR A 562 -27.92 7.72 -19.72
N ARG A 563 -26.99 6.77 -19.58
CA ARG A 563 -25.54 6.99 -19.72
C ARG A 563 -25.13 7.31 -21.15
N LYS A 564 -25.67 6.63 -22.16
CA LYS A 564 -25.47 6.98 -23.57
C LYS A 564 -26.07 8.34 -23.89
N ASP A 565 -27.22 8.68 -23.33
CA ASP A 565 -27.86 9.97 -23.52
C ASP A 565 -27.06 11.06 -22.81
N HIS A 566 -26.54 10.84 -21.59
CA HIS A 566 -25.58 11.72 -20.94
C HIS A 566 -24.26 11.85 -21.73
N LEU A 567 -23.65 10.76 -22.17
CA LEU A 567 -22.39 10.75 -22.91
C LEU A 567 -22.52 11.33 -24.32
N MET A 568 -23.64 11.08 -25.01
CA MET A 568 -23.95 11.69 -26.30
C MET A 568 -24.34 13.15 -26.14
N VAL A 569 -24.98 13.57 -25.06
CA VAL A 569 -25.11 14.99 -24.71
C VAL A 569 -23.73 15.59 -24.44
N MET A 570 -22.82 14.88 -23.77
CA MET A 570 -21.44 15.34 -23.53
C MET A 570 -20.57 15.44 -24.81
N GLU A 571 -20.85 14.63 -25.84
CA GLU A 571 -20.17 14.64 -27.16
C GLU A 571 -20.87 15.54 -28.22
N SER A 572 -22.16 15.85 -28.08
CA SER A 572 -22.95 16.57 -29.09
C SER A 572 -23.54 17.92 -28.63
N THR A 573 -23.30 18.32 -27.38
CA THR A 573 -23.60 19.69 -26.95
C THR A 573 -22.30 20.45 -26.74
N ASP A 574 -22.11 21.50 -27.54
CA ASP A 574 -21.45 22.72 -27.09
C ASP A 574 -22.08 23.09 -25.73
N ARG A 575 -21.35 22.79 -24.65
CA ARG A 575 -21.84 22.86 -23.27
C ARG A 575 -21.64 24.27 -22.71
N ASP A 576 -22.67 25.11 -22.81
CA ASP A 576 -22.79 26.33 -22.00
C ASP A 576 -23.48 26.05 -20.63
N ASP A 577 -24.15 24.90 -20.44
CA ASP A 577 -25.07 24.71 -19.31
C ASP A 577 -24.60 23.74 -18.19
N ASP A 578 -23.43 23.08 -18.31
CA ASP A 578 -22.94 22.11 -17.31
C ASP A 578 -21.50 22.38 -16.80
N VAL A 579 -20.96 23.54 -17.16
CA VAL A 579 -19.70 24.06 -16.64
C VAL A 579 -19.98 24.69 -15.27
N TRP A 580 -19.13 24.41 -14.29
CA TRP A 580 -19.23 25.10 -13.00
C TRP A 580 -19.12 26.59 -13.27
N LYS A 581 -20.09 27.38 -12.79
CA LYS A 581 -20.07 28.85 -12.94
C LYS A 581 -18.84 29.50 -12.33
N GLY A 582 -18.12 28.75 -11.50
CA GLY A 582 -16.90 29.22 -10.85
C GLY A 582 -17.20 30.26 -9.78
N ARG A 583 -16.16 30.94 -9.32
CA ARG A 583 -16.24 31.96 -8.28
C ARG A 583 -16.05 33.35 -8.87
N SER A 584 -16.72 34.34 -8.28
CA SER A 584 -16.47 35.75 -8.58
C SER A 584 -15.16 36.25 -7.97
N ASP A 585 -14.74 35.66 -6.85
CA ASP A 585 -13.51 36.04 -6.16
C ASP A 585 -12.27 35.55 -6.90
N LYS A 586 -11.35 36.48 -7.20
CA LYS A 586 -10.05 36.15 -7.77
C LYS A 586 -9.18 35.41 -6.77
N MET A 587 -8.39 34.46 -7.27
CA MET A 587 -7.40 33.77 -6.45
C MET A 587 -6.38 34.76 -5.89
N LYS A 588 -6.13 34.69 -4.59
CA LYS A 588 -5.12 35.53 -3.93
C LYS A 588 -3.76 34.85 -4.03
N VAL A 589 -2.80 35.55 -4.62
CA VAL A 589 -1.41 35.12 -4.73
C VAL A 589 -0.48 36.10 -4.03
N SER A 590 0.71 35.64 -3.67
CA SER A 590 1.76 36.48 -3.10
C SER A 590 2.12 37.62 -4.04
N PRO A 591 2.43 38.83 -3.53
CA PRO A 591 2.70 39.98 -4.39
C PRO A 591 4.00 39.87 -5.20
N LYS A 592 4.92 38.98 -4.81
CA LYS A 592 6.22 38.80 -5.47
C LYS A 592 6.50 37.33 -5.76
N HIS A 593 7.09 37.09 -6.92
CA HIS A 593 7.56 35.80 -7.35
C HIS A 593 8.63 35.28 -6.41
N PHE A 594 8.49 34.05 -5.92
CA PHE A 594 9.36 33.52 -4.88
C PHE A 594 10.84 33.46 -5.30
N VAL A 595 11.12 33.09 -6.56
CA VAL A 595 12.49 33.02 -7.12
C VAL A 595 12.94 34.36 -7.72
N LEU A 596 12.28 34.83 -8.78
CA LEU A 596 12.64 36.02 -9.56
C LEU A 596 12.47 37.37 -8.82
N LYS A 597 11.75 37.40 -7.70
CA LYS A 597 11.47 38.59 -6.87
C LYS A 597 10.72 39.73 -7.58
N THR A 598 10.25 39.50 -8.80
CA THR A 598 9.40 40.39 -9.60
C THR A 598 7.93 40.32 -9.16
N PRO A 599 7.06 41.27 -9.56
CA PRO A 599 5.63 41.20 -9.30
C PRO A 599 4.98 39.93 -9.88
N MET A 600 4.04 39.30 -9.15
CA MET A 600 3.28 38.13 -9.62
C MET A 600 2.10 38.48 -10.53
N GLU A 601 1.63 39.72 -10.47
CA GLU A 601 0.47 40.21 -11.22
C GLU A 601 0.83 41.49 -11.98
N GLY A 602 0.14 41.70 -13.10
CA GLY A 602 0.28 42.91 -13.91
C GLY A 602 -0.29 44.18 -13.23
N PRO A 603 -0.18 45.35 -13.87
CA PRO A 603 0.29 45.55 -15.25
C PRO A 603 1.78 45.25 -15.43
N TRP A 604 2.09 44.60 -16.54
CA TRP A 604 3.48 44.30 -16.94
C TRP A 604 4.11 45.54 -17.60
N PRO A 605 5.45 45.69 -17.56
CA PRO A 605 6.13 46.71 -18.37
C PRO A 605 5.79 46.59 -19.87
N ASP A 606 5.72 47.72 -20.58
CA ASP A 606 5.27 47.79 -21.99
C ASP A 606 6.10 46.94 -22.96
N ASN A 607 7.37 46.68 -22.63
CA ASN A 607 8.25 45.86 -23.45
C ASN A 607 8.04 44.35 -23.24
N MET A 608 7.21 43.93 -22.28
CA MET A 608 6.99 42.51 -21.98
C MET A 608 5.89 41.90 -22.84
N LYS A 609 6.08 40.63 -23.20
CA LYS A 609 5.08 39.79 -23.86
C LYS A 609 4.64 38.67 -22.93
N VAL A 610 3.43 38.17 -23.14
CA VAL A 610 2.83 37.07 -22.37
C VAL A 610 2.52 35.92 -23.31
N CYS A 611 2.81 34.69 -22.88
CA CYS A 611 2.26 33.48 -23.46
C CYS A 611 1.82 32.52 -22.34
N VAL A 612 0.88 31.62 -22.65
CA VAL A 612 0.43 30.60 -21.69
C VAL A 612 0.62 29.22 -22.32
N LEU A 613 1.29 28.35 -21.57
CA LEU A 613 1.80 27.07 -22.05
C LEU A 613 1.40 25.98 -21.04
N ALA A 614 0.84 24.87 -21.52
CA ALA A 614 0.44 23.73 -20.71
C ALA A 614 1.10 22.46 -21.24
N ASN A 615 1.86 21.78 -20.39
CA ASN A 615 2.66 20.60 -20.77
C ASN A 615 2.71 19.56 -19.63
N GLY A 616 1.60 19.42 -18.89
CA GLY A 616 1.47 18.49 -17.75
C GLY A 616 1.42 19.21 -16.41
N CYS A 617 1.88 18.56 -15.34
CA CYS A 617 1.88 19.14 -14.00
C CYS A 617 2.61 20.49 -13.98
N PHE A 618 1.90 21.55 -13.61
CA PHE A 618 2.43 22.91 -13.72
C PHE A 618 3.63 23.17 -12.80
N TRP A 619 3.85 22.36 -11.75
CA TRP A 619 4.95 22.57 -10.80
C TRP A 619 6.32 22.40 -11.46
N GLY A 620 6.47 21.31 -12.23
CA GLY A 620 7.67 21.06 -13.00
C GLY A 620 7.77 22.01 -14.18
N SER A 621 6.67 22.22 -14.90
CA SER A 621 6.64 23.10 -16.06
C SER A 621 7.08 24.53 -15.73
N GLU A 622 6.55 25.09 -14.64
CA GLU A 622 6.90 26.44 -14.19
C GLU A 622 8.40 26.54 -13.88
N LYS A 623 8.95 25.53 -13.18
CA LYS A 623 10.39 25.45 -12.90
C LYS A 623 11.24 25.41 -14.14
N GLY A 624 10.78 24.74 -15.19
CA GLY A 624 11.46 24.77 -16.48
C GLY A 624 11.54 26.18 -17.05
N PHE A 625 10.40 26.88 -17.09
CA PHE A 625 10.32 28.21 -17.70
C PHE A 625 11.08 29.28 -16.91
N TRP A 626 10.92 29.40 -15.59
CA TRP A 626 11.63 30.45 -14.85
C TRP A 626 13.15 30.26 -14.81
N ARG A 627 13.63 29.04 -15.16
CA ARG A 627 15.05 28.74 -15.24
C ARG A 627 15.71 29.17 -16.54
N LEU A 628 14.94 29.46 -17.60
CA LEU A 628 15.50 30.08 -18.80
C LEU A 628 16.21 31.40 -18.43
N PRO A 629 17.21 31.84 -19.20
CA PRO A 629 18.19 32.81 -18.70
C PRO A 629 17.63 34.07 -18.03
N GLY A 630 18.20 34.38 -16.86
CA GLY A 630 17.68 35.39 -15.94
C GLY A 630 17.63 36.78 -16.55
N GLY A 631 16.47 37.44 -16.46
CA GLY A 631 16.24 38.77 -17.04
C GLY A 631 15.62 38.75 -18.44
N GLY A 632 15.57 37.57 -19.10
CA GLY A 632 14.71 37.31 -20.26
C GLY A 632 13.30 36.87 -19.84
N ILE A 633 13.20 35.99 -18.84
CA ILE A 633 11.91 35.70 -18.18
C ILE A 633 11.70 36.68 -17.02
N TYR A 634 10.63 37.45 -17.09
CA TYR A 634 10.29 38.49 -16.11
C TYR A 634 9.49 37.92 -14.94
N ALA A 635 8.47 37.09 -15.22
CA ALA A 635 7.65 36.42 -14.20
C ALA A 635 7.06 35.13 -14.77
N THR A 636 6.84 34.14 -13.91
CA THR A 636 5.98 32.99 -14.21
C THR A 636 4.87 32.88 -13.18
N ALA A 637 3.74 32.30 -13.56
CA ALA A 637 2.69 31.92 -12.63
C ALA A 637 2.04 30.63 -13.09
N VAL A 638 1.67 29.77 -12.14
CA VAL A 638 0.86 28.58 -12.43
C VAL A 638 -0.62 28.86 -12.26
N GLY A 639 -1.43 28.20 -13.08
CA GLY A 639 -2.85 28.46 -13.12
C GLY A 639 -3.62 27.52 -14.02
N TYR A 640 -4.85 27.91 -14.27
CA TYR A 640 -5.85 27.16 -15.00
C TYR A 640 -6.21 27.94 -16.26
N ALA A 641 -6.05 27.33 -17.42
CA ALA A 641 -6.26 27.97 -18.73
C ALA A 641 -7.05 27.06 -19.68
N ALA A 642 -7.45 27.59 -20.82
CA ALA A 642 -8.17 26.87 -21.88
C ALA A 642 -9.46 26.15 -21.42
N GLY A 643 -10.17 26.72 -20.44
CA GLY A 643 -11.43 26.20 -19.90
C GLY A 643 -12.41 27.35 -19.65
N GLN A 644 -13.62 27.02 -19.20
CA GLN A 644 -14.73 27.98 -19.16
C GLN A 644 -15.14 28.41 -17.73
N THR A 645 -14.63 27.76 -16.68
CA THR A 645 -15.00 28.07 -15.28
C THR A 645 -14.24 29.29 -14.75
N ALA A 646 -14.95 30.27 -14.18
CA ALA A 646 -14.30 31.43 -13.58
C ALA A 646 -13.59 31.10 -12.24
N ASN A 647 -12.33 31.53 -12.07
CA ASN A 647 -11.55 31.41 -10.82
C ASN A 647 -11.66 30.03 -10.12
N PRO A 648 -11.37 28.91 -10.82
CA PRO A 648 -11.53 27.58 -10.26
C PRO A 648 -10.51 27.29 -9.15
N THR A 649 -10.80 26.33 -8.26
CA THR A 649 -9.79 25.74 -7.36
C THR A 649 -9.07 24.56 -8.02
N TYR A 650 -7.97 24.15 -7.39
CA TYR A 650 -7.31 22.89 -7.70
C TYR A 650 -8.24 21.69 -7.69
N GLU A 651 -9.10 21.55 -6.68
CA GLU A 651 -10.05 20.43 -6.59
C GLU A 651 -11.11 20.49 -7.70
N GLU A 652 -11.57 21.69 -8.05
CA GLU A 652 -12.53 21.90 -9.14
C GLU A 652 -11.90 21.49 -10.48
N CYS A 653 -10.66 21.87 -10.73
CA CYS A 653 -9.91 21.42 -11.90
C CYS A 653 -9.66 19.90 -11.90
N CYS A 654 -9.36 19.31 -10.73
CA CYS A 654 -9.19 17.86 -10.55
C CYS A 654 -10.46 17.06 -10.83
N SER A 655 -11.64 17.68 -10.77
CA SER A 655 -12.89 17.04 -11.19
C SER A 655 -12.98 16.84 -12.71
N GLY A 656 -12.18 17.56 -13.49
CA GLY A 656 -12.25 17.58 -14.96
C GLY A 656 -13.44 18.37 -15.54
N ARG A 657 -14.35 18.87 -14.69
CA ARG A 657 -15.60 19.55 -15.09
C ARG A 657 -15.42 21.01 -15.48
N THR A 658 -14.27 21.61 -15.16
CA THR A 658 -14.00 23.01 -15.48
C THR A 658 -13.50 23.22 -16.91
N GLY A 659 -13.07 22.13 -17.56
CA GLY A 659 -12.42 22.16 -18.86
C GLY A 659 -11.00 22.76 -18.84
N HIS A 660 -10.50 23.22 -17.69
CA HIS A 660 -9.17 23.83 -17.64
C HIS A 660 -8.04 22.81 -17.75
N THR A 661 -6.90 23.27 -18.26
CA THR A 661 -5.60 22.61 -18.13
C THR A 661 -4.72 23.34 -17.12
N GLU A 662 -3.88 22.60 -16.41
CA GLU A 662 -2.76 23.12 -15.64
C GLU A 662 -1.78 23.80 -16.60
N ALA A 663 -1.61 25.11 -16.44
CA ALA A 663 -0.85 25.93 -17.35
C ALA A 663 0.12 26.87 -16.62
N VAL A 664 1.13 27.30 -17.34
CA VAL A 664 2.10 28.31 -16.91
C VAL A 664 1.92 29.56 -17.76
N GLN A 665 1.62 30.68 -17.12
CA GLN A 665 1.77 32.00 -17.73
C GLN A 665 3.24 32.40 -17.66
N VAL A 666 3.82 32.73 -18.81
CA VAL A 666 5.20 33.19 -18.93
C VAL A 666 5.19 34.63 -19.43
N VAL A 667 5.75 35.52 -18.62
CA VAL A 667 5.98 36.93 -18.97
C VAL A 667 7.45 37.09 -19.31
N TYR A 668 7.75 37.52 -20.53
CA TYR A 668 9.13 37.55 -21.04
C TYR A 668 9.44 38.82 -21.82
N ASP A 669 10.72 39.16 -21.87
CA ASP A 669 11.29 40.27 -22.63
C ASP A 669 11.74 39.77 -24.01
N PRO A 670 11.00 40.07 -25.10
CA PRO A 670 11.28 39.55 -26.43
C PRO A 670 12.60 40.09 -27.01
N GLU A 671 13.15 41.17 -26.46
CA GLU A 671 14.48 41.67 -26.85
C GLU A 671 15.64 40.83 -26.29
N LYS A 672 15.36 39.99 -25.28
CA LYS A 672 16.37 39.16 -24.62
C LYS A 672 16.17 37.68 -24.89
N ILE A 673 14.93 37.19 -24.79
CA ILE A 673 14.59 35.80 -25.05
C ILE A 673 13.50 35.70 -26.11
N SER A 674 13.75 34.93 -27.16
CA SER A 674 12.76 34.75 -28.22
C SER A 674 11.67 33.76 -27.82
N LEU A 675 10.48 33.93 -28.39
CA LEU A 675 9.40 32.94 -28.25
C LEU A 675 9.81 31.57 -28.81
N VAL A 676 10.71 31.54 -29.80
CA VAL A 676 11.23 30.29 -30.39
C VAL A 676 12.01 29.49 -29.35
N ASP A 677 12.82 30.14 -28.51
CA ASP A 677 13.53 29.46 -27.42
C ASP A 677 12.56 28.89 -26.37
N ILE A 678 11.50 29.64 -26.05
CA ILE A 678 10.45 29.19 -25.12
C ILE A 678 9.68 27.99 -25.71
N LEU A 679 9.36 28.01 -27.02
CA LEU A 679 8.71 26.91 -27.72
C LEU A 679 9.60 25.68 -27.81
N ARG A 680 10.91 25.85 -28.01
CA ARG A 680 11.86 24.73 -27.96
C ARG A 680 11.85 24.04 -26.60
N TRP A 681 11.88 24.81 -25.51
CA TRP A 681 11.72 24.24 -24.17
C TRP A 681 10.38 23.49 -24.02
N PHE A 682 9.28 24.10 -24.45
CA PHE A 682 7.96 23.48 -24.39
C PHE A 682 7.92 22.12 -25.10
N TRP A 683 8.32 22.06 -26.36
CA TRP A 683 8.27 20.83 -27.15
C TRP A 683 9.22 19.74 -26.64
N GLU A 684 10.44 20.11 -26.23
CA GLU A 684 11.44 19.15 -25.79
C GLU A 684 11.23 18.66 -24.35
N SER A 685 10.35 19.29 -23.56
CA SER A 685 10.19 18.99 -22.13
C SER A 685 9.16 17.92 -21.75
N HIS A 686 8.27 17.52 -22.66
CA HIS A 686 7.17 16.60 -22.36
C HIS A 686 6.87 15.63 -23.54
N ASP A 687 5.88 14.75 -23.38
CA ASP A 687 5.38 13.89 -24.47
C ASP A 687 4.06 14.46 -25.02
N PRO A 688 4.10 15.23 -26.12
CA PRO A 688 2.91 15.93 -26.64
C PRO A 688 1.88 14.99 -27.33
N THR A 689 2.10 13.67 -27.28
CA THR A 689 1.25 12.67 -27.95
C THR A 689 0.25 11.99 -27.02
N GLN A 690 0.26 12.32 -25.72
CA GLN A 690 -0.49 11.63 -24.67
C GLN A 690 -1.93 12.15 -24.42
N GLY A 691 -2.42 13.10 -25.22
CA GLY A 691 -3.79 13.62 -25.08
C GLY A 691 -4.01 14.31 -23.74
N ASN A 692 -5.06 13.89 -23.03
CA ASN A 692 -5.40 14.35 -21.68
C ASN A 692 -4.53 13.67 -20.59
N ALA A 693 -3.22 13.57 -20.83
CA ALA A 693 -2.28 12.94 -19.91
C ALA A 693 -0.84 13.44 -20.11
N GLN A 694 -0.03 13.33 -19.05
CA GLN A 694 1.43 13.41 -19.08
C GLN A 694 2.03 12.43 -18.08
N GLY A 695 2.81 11.45 -18.55
CA GLY A 695 3.35 10.39 -17.71
C GLY A 695 2.24 9.59 -17.01
N ASN A 696 2.27 9.54 -15.68
CA ASN A 696 1.25 8.87 -14.86
C ASN A 696 0.05 9.78 -14.50
N ASP A 697 0.08 11.04 -14.92
CA ASP A 697 -0.99 12.00 -14.66
C ASP A 697 -2.01 11.98 -15.80
N HIS A 698 -3.28 11.76 -15.45
CA HIS A 698 -4.40 11.63 -16.40
C HIS A 698 -5.53 12.58 -16.02
N GLY A 699 -6.16 13.18 -17.04
CA GLY A 699 -7.25 14.15 -16.91
C GLY A 699 -7.07 15.34 -17.86
N THR A 700 -8.16 16.02 -18.18
CA THR A 700 -8.14 17.25 -19.01
C THR A 700 -7.19 18.31 -18.43
N GLN A 701 -6.98 18.29 -17.11
CA GLN A 701 -6.04 19.15 -16.41
C GLN A 701 -4.57 18.94 -16.77
N TYR A 702 -4.19 17.79 -17.33
CA TYR A 702 -2.80 17.51 -17.71
C TYR A 702 -2.57 17.53 -19.21
N ARG A 703 -3.56 17.98 -19.99
CA ARG A 703 -3.44 18.02 -21.44
C ARG A 703 -2.45 19.08 -21.89
N SER A 704 -1.79 18.81 -23.02
CA SER A 704 -0.87 19.76 -23.64
C SER A 704 -1.65 20.86 -24.39
N ALA A 705 -1.33 22.12 -24.16
CA ALA A 705 -1.96 23.26 -24.84
C ALA A 705 -1.03 24.47 -24.99
N LEU A 706 -1.26 25.26 -26.03
CA LEU A 706 -0.62 26.54 -26.31
C LEU A 706 -1.70 27.60 -26.52
N ILE A 707 -1.65 28.68 -25.74
CA ILE A 707 -2.61 29.78 -25.85
C ILE A 707 -1.89 31.02 -26.36
N TYR A 708 -2.34 31.53 -27.51
CA TYR A 708 -1.73 32.67 -28.19
C TYR A 708 -2.54 33.96 -28.01
N PHE A 709 -1.82 35.09 -27.96
CA PHE A 709 -2.40 36.42 -27.75
C PHE A 709 -2.37 37.31 -29.00
N ASP A 710 -1.59 36.94 -30.01
CA ASP A 710 -1.49 37.65 -31.28
C ASP A 710 -1.19 36.70 -32.45
N SER A 711 -1.26 37.22 -33.67
CA SER A 711 -1.07 36.44 -34.90
C SER A 711 0.36 35.95 -35.10
N GLU A 712 1.36 36.61 -34.49
CA GLU A 712 2.77 36.18 -34.58
C GLU A 712 2.95 34.92 -33.75
N GLN A 713 2.42 34.90 -32.52
CA GLN A 713 2.40 33.72 -31.65
C GLN A 713 1.66 32.55 -32.31
N GLU A 714 0.48 32.79 -32.90
CA GLU A 714 -0.28 31.72 -33.57
C GLU A 714 0.56 31.03 -34.66
N GLN A 715 1.16 31.82 -35.55
CA GLN A 715 1.95 31.29 -36.66
C GLN A 715 3.15 30.47 -36.16
N LEU A 716 3.86 30.97 -35.15
CA LEU A 716 5.02 30.27 -34.57
C LEU A 716 4.62 29.00 -33.81
N MET A 717 3.53 29.01 -33.06
CA MET A 717 3.03 27.84 -32.34
C MET A 717 2.57 26.74 -33.30
N ARG A 718 1.86 27.09 -34.37
CA ARG A 718 1.42 26.14 -35.40
C ARG A 718 2.59 25.58 -36.21
N ALA A 719 3.54 26.43 -36.62
CA ALA A 719 4.71 26.01 -37.37
C ALA A 719 5.65 25.12 -36.54
N SER A 720 5.91 25.48 -35.27
CA SER A 720 6.72 24.66 -34.38
C SER A 720 6.06 23.31 -34.07
N LYS A 721 4.73 23.24 -33.91
CA LYS A 721 3.99 21.97 -33.80
C LYS A 721 4.25 21.07 -35.01
N ALA A 722 4.08 21.60 -36.22
CA ALA A 722 4.28 20.84 -37.45
C ALA A 722 5.74 20.36 -37.60
N ALA A 723 6.70 21.21 -37.25
CA ALA A 723 8.13 20.89 -37.28
C ALA A 723 8.50 19.79 -36.27
N TYR A 724 8.01 19.91 -35.03
CA TYR A 724 8.25 18.91 -33.99
C TYR A 724 7.60 17.56 -34.32
N GLU A 725 6.38 17.57 -34.86
CA GLU A 725 5.69 16.35 -35.29
C GLU A 725 6.48 15.60 -36.37
N LYS A 726 7.11 16.32 -37.31
CA LYS A 726 8.01 15.74 -38.30
C LYS A 726 9.22 15.08 -37.63
N SER A 727 9.92 15.79 -36.74
CA SER A 727 11.08 15.24 -36.01
C SER A 727 10.70 14.00 -35.18
N LEU A 728 9.53 13.98 -34.53
CA LEU A 728 9.03 12.83 -33.79
C LEU A 728 8.78 11.60 -34.67
N ARG A 729 8.21 11.81 -35.87
CA ARG A 729 7.96 10.72 -36.83
C ARG A 729 9.27 10.13 -37.34
N GLU A 730 10.26 10.98 -37.64
CA GLU A 730 11.59 10.56 -38.10
C GLU A 730 12.34 9.78 -37.01
N ALA A 731 12.44 10.34 -35.80
CA ALA A 731 13.18 9.74 -34.69
C ALA A 731 12.64 8.35 -34.28
N ARG A 732 11.34 8.09 -34.48
CA ARG A 732 10.67 6.84 -34.08
C ARG A 732 10.24 5.96 -35.25
N ARG A 733 10.84 6.15 -36.44
CA ARG A 733 10.59 5.34 -37.66
C ARG A 733 9.09 5.21 -38.01
N GLY A 734 8.33 6.29 -37.85
CA GLY A 734 6.91 6.37 -38.20
C GLY A 734 5.93 5.67 -37.24
N LYS A 735 6.37 5.19 -36.07
CA LYS A 735 5.53 4.47 -35.09
C LYS A 735 4.87 5.34 -34.01
N THR A 736 4.90 6.67 -34.14
CA THR A 736 4.41 7.60 -33.10
C THR A 736 2.96 8.00 -33.33
N ALA A 737 2.19 8.14 -32.24
CA ALA A 737 0.91 8.84 -32.26
C ALA A 737 1.09 10.32 -32.66
N SER A 738 0.06 10.93 -33.25
CA SER A 738 0.06 12.35 -33.63
C SER A 738 0.13 13.29 -32.42
N ILE A 739 0.69 14.49 -32.61
CA ILE A 739 0.69 15.51 -31.55
C ILE A 739 -0.75 15.94 -31.22
N THR A 740 -1.10 15.81 -29.94
CA THR A 740 -2.44 16.14 -29.40
C THR A 740 -2.53 17.56 -28.82
N THR A 741 -1.42 18.29 -28.74
CA THR A 741 -1.37 19.66 -28.21
C THR A 741 -2.39 20.58 -28.86
N GLU A 742 -3.25 21.19 -28.04
CA GLU A 742 -4.23 22.19 -28.46
C GLU A 742 -3.54 23.53 -28.74
N ILE A 743 -4.01 24.27 -29.76
CA ILE A 743 -3.56 25.64 -30.04
C ILE A 743 -4.80 26.50 -30.16
N VAL A 744 -5.04 27.35 -29.17
CA VAL A 744 -6.29 28.12 -28.99
C VAL A 744 -6.01 29.60 -28.79
N ALA A 745 -6.94 30.48 -29.17
CA ALA A 745 -6.75 31.91 -28.99
C ALA A 745 -7.08 32.30 -27.56
N ALA A 746 -6.31 33.24 -26.98
CA ALA A 746 -6.66 33.86 -25.71
C ALA A 746 -8.04 34.55 -25.77
N SER A 747 -8.45 35.04 -26.95
CA SER A 747 -9.75 35.66 -27.20
C SER A 747 -10.93 34.69 -27.20
N ASP A 748 -10.68 33.37 -27.20
CA ASP A 748 -11.73 32.35 -27.13
C ASP A 748 -12.28 32.20 -25.70
N PHE A 749 -11.67 32.87 -24.72
CA PHE A 749 -12.01 32.77 -23.30
C PHE A 749 -12.20 34.15 -22.68
N ASP A 750 -13.19 34.30 -21.79
CA ASP A 750 -13.42 35.54 -21.03
C ASP A 750 -12.18 35.99 -20.25
N GLN A 751 -11.44 35.01 -19.73
CA GLN A 751 -10.16 35.21 -19.08
C GLN A 751 -9.24 34.07 -19.54
N PRO A 752 -8.11 34.36 -20.20
CA PRO A 752 -7.26 33.32 -20.80
C PRO A 752 -6.44 32.54 -19.76
N PHE A 753 -6.37 33.04 -18.53
CA PHE A 753 -5.60 32.45 -17.44
C PHE A 753 -6.17 32.86 -16.08
N TYR A 754 -6.43 31.87 -15.23
CA TYR A 754 -6.79 32.04 -13.82
C TYR A 754 -5.65 31.56 -12.93
N TYR A 755 -5.23 32.35 -11.95
CA TYR A 755 -4.18 31.94 -11.01
C TYR A 755 -4.61 30.73 -10.17
N ALA A 756 -3.71 29.77 -10.02
CA ALA A 756 -3.84 28.72 -9.00
C ALA A 756 -3.47 29.28 -7.61
N GLU A 757 -3.85 28.55 -6.56
CA GLU A 757 -3.64 28.92 -5.16
C GLU A 757 -2.17 29.27 -4.88
N ASP A 758 -1.93 30.20 -3.94
CA ASP A 758 -0.58 30.70 -3.64
C ASP A 758 0.43 29.57 -3.34
N TYR A 759 -0.01 28.50 -2.68
CA TYR A 759 0.88 27.39 -2.34
C TYR A 759 1.38 26.63 -3.58
N HIS A 760 0.67 26.68 -4.71
CA HIS A 760 1.12 26.10 -5.98
C HIS A 760 2.16 26.98 -6.70
N GLN A 761 2.17 28.29 -6.45
CA GLN A 761 3.09 29.24 -7.09
C GLN A 761 4.54 28.96 -6.68
N GLN A 762 5.43 28.76 -7.66
CA GLN A 762 6.84 28.42 -7.46
C GLN A 762 7.06 27.26 -6.49
N TYR A 763 6.13 26.29 -6.50
CA TYR A 763 6.05 25.21 -5.53
C TYR A 763 7.39 24.52 -5.29
N LEU A 764 8.08 24.10 -6.37
CA LEU A 764 9.34 23.36 -6.26
C LEU A 764 10.49 24.16 -5.63
N ALA A 765 10.40 25.49 -5.52
CA ALA A 765 11.42 26.33 -4.87
C ALA A 765 11.11 26.60 -3.39
N LYS A 766 9.88 26.34 -2.91
CA LYS A 766 9.47 26.59 -1.54
C LYS A 766 9.94 25.47 -0.59
N PRO A 767 10.30 25.77 0.67
CA PRO A 767 10.65 24.76 1.65
C PRO A 767 9.54 23.73 1.86
N GLY A 768 9.89 22.44 1.98
CA GLY A 768 8.92 21.36 2.21
C GLY A 768 8.20 20.84 0.96
N ALA A 769 8.50 21.37 -0.23
CA ALA A 769 7.91 20.91 -1.47
C ALA A 769 8.31 19.46 -1.82
N ARG A 770 7.34 18.66 -2.28
CA ARG A 770 7.61 17.32 -2.81
C ARG A 770 8.28 17.44 -4.19
N PRO A 771 9.37 16.70 -4.46
CA PRO A 771 10.06 16.74 -5.76
C PRO A 771 9.24 16.01 -6.82
N TYR A 772 8.33 16.72 -7.50
CA TYR A 772 7.40 16.16 -8.47
C TYR A 772 7.41 16.89 -9.82
N CYS A 773 7.34 16.13 -10.91
CA CYS A 773 7.17 16.61 -12.28
C CYS A 773 6.70 15.42 -13.14
N SER A 774 5.57 15.56 -13.84
CA SER A 774 5.05 14.52 -14.73
C SER A 774 5.48 14.66 -16.18
N ALA A 775 6.17 15.74 -16.54
CA ALA A 775 6.71 15.93 -17.88
C ALA A 775 7.80 14.89 -18.19
N GLN A 776 7.57 14.08 -19.23
CA GLN A 776 8.46 13.01 -19.68
C GLN A 776 9.04 13.36 -21.05
N PRO A 777 10.21 14.02 -21.14
CA PRO A 777 10.77 14.46 -22.41
C PRO A 777 11.17 13.27 -23.28
N LEU A 778 10.80 13.30 -24.56
CA LEU A 778 11.07 12.22 -25.52
C LEU A 778 12.50 12.21 -26.07
N GLN A 779 13.34 13.15 -25.64
CA GLN A 779 14.71 13.36 -26.13
C GLN A 779 14.80 13.56 -27.66
N VAL A 780 13.77 14.18 -28.24
CA VAL A 780 13.75 14.62 -29.63
C VAL A 780 13.85 16.13 -29.65
N ALA A 781 14.78 16.65 -30.43
CA ALA A 781 15.00 18.09 -30.56
C ALA A 781 14.03 18.73 -31.56
N LEU A 782 13.62 19.97 -31.29
CA LEU A 782 12.99 20.82 -32.29
C LEU A 782 14.04 21.18 -33.36
N PRO A 783 13.72 21.11 -34.66
CA PRO A 783 14.69 21.44 -35.70
C PRO A 783 15.02 22.95 -35.68
N ALA A 784 16.09 23.31 -36.39
CA ALA A 784 16.58 24.68 -36.47
C ALA A 784 15.47 25.62 -36.97
N PHE A 785 15.41 26.86 -36.44
CA PHE A 785 14.28 27.75 -36.73
C PHE A 785 14.16 28.10 -38.22
N GLU A 786 15.29 28.14 -38.93
CA GLU A 786 15.37 28.35 -40.37
C GLU A 786 14.56 27.31 -41.16
N ASP A 787 14.38 26.11 -40.62
CA ASP A 787 13.68 25.01 -41.29
C ASP A 787 12.15 25.10 -41.18
N TRP A 788 11.63 25.91 -40.25
CA TRP A 788 10.20 25.97 -39.96
C TRP A 788 9.63 27.37 -39.74
N ALA A 789 10.44 28.43 -39.85
CA ALA A 789 9.96 29.80 -39.73
C ALA A 789 8.80 30.07 -40.71
N PRO A 790 7.66 30.61 -40.24
CA PRO A 790 6.48 30.81 -41.10
C PRO A 790 6.70 31.81 -42.23
N SER A 791 7.59 32.80 -42.02
CA SER A 791 7.98 33.78 -43.03
C SER A 791 9.41 34.32 -42.78
N PRO A 792 10.06 34.93 -43.78
CA PRO A 792 11.36 35.58 -43.61
C PRO A 792 11.35 36.73 -42.58
N GLU A 793 10.23 37.42 -42.43
CA GLU A 793 10.04 38.49 -41.45
C GLU A 793 10.05 37.93 -40.02
N LEU A 794 9.28 36.86 -39.77
CA LEU A 794 9.25 36.18 -38.47
C LEU A 794 10.56 35.45 -38.16
N LEU A 795 11.25 34.93 -39.18
CA LEU A 795 12.59 34.36 -39.04
C LEU A 795 13.58 35.38 -38.44
N LYS A 796 13.52 36.62 -38.94
CA LYS A 796 14.38 37.70 -38.46
C LYS A 796 13.94 38.23 -37.10
N LEU A 797 12.63 38.37 -36.89
CA LEU A 797 12.06 38.97 -35.67
C LEU A 797 12.21 38.06 -34.44
N HIS A 798 12.08 36.75 -34.62
CA HIS A 798 12.13 35.78 -33.53
C HIS A 798 13.33 34.82 -33.62
N ALA A 799 14.43 35.28 -34.21
CA ALA A 799 15.66 34.50 -34.26
C ALA A 799 16.02 33.96 -32.86
N PRO A 800 16.44 32.68 -32.72
CA PRO A 800 16.87 32.11 -31.46
C PRO A 800 17.94 32.97 -30.79
N THR A 801 17.72 33.29 -29.53
CA THR A 801 18.64 34.06 -28.69
C THR A 801 19.61 33.16 -27.93
N LEU A 802 19.24 31.89 -27.73
CA LEU A 802 20.06 30.89 -27.04
C LEU A 802 20.82 30.02 -28.05
N SER A 803 22.11 29.81 -27.78
CA SER A 803 22.99 29.04 -28.66
C SER A 803 22.72 27.52 -28.58
N GLU A 804 23.11 26.77 -29.60
CA GLU A 804 23.06 25.30 -29.54
C GLU A 804 23.90 24.72 -28.39
N ASP A 805 24.97 25.40 -27.96
CA ASP A 805 25.77 24.97 -26.82
C ASP A 805 25.01 25.14 -25.49
N PHE A 806 24.19 26.20 -25.36
CA PHE A 806 23.24 26.32 -24.25
C PHE A 806 22.30 25.13 -24.22
N TRP A 807 21.69 24.78 -25.36
CA TRP A 807 20.75 23.66 -25.44
C TRP A 807 21.42 22.30 -25.18
N LYS A 808 22.64 22.05 -25.65
CA LYS A 808 23.38 20.81 -25.30
C LYS A 808 23.58 20.65 -23.79
N GLN A 809 23.82 21.74 -23.08
CA GLN A 809 24.07 21.72 -21.64
C GLN A 809 22.78 21.69 -20.82
N HIS A 810 21.76 22.44 -21.25
CA HIS A 810 20.60 22.77 -20.45
C HIS A 810 19.26 22.26 -20.98
N ALA A 811 19.21 21.58 -22.13
CA ALA A 811 17.97 21.03 -22.68
C ALA A 811 17.26 20.08 -21.70
N PRO A 812 15.92 19.97 -21.80
CA PRO A 812 15.15 19.07 -20.97
C PRO A 812 15.60 17.60 -21.08
N LYS A 813 15.82 16.96 -19.94
CA LYS A 813 16.10 15.52 -19.78
C LYS A 813 15.17 14.92 -18.72
N PRO A 814 14.92 13.60 -18.72
CA PRO A 814 14.09 12.98 -17.69
C PRO A 814 14.57 13.36 -16.28
N HIS A 815 13.64 13.82 -15.43
CA HIS A 815 13.89 14.32 -14.07
C HIS A 815 14.81 15.56 -13.93
N CYS A 816 15.26 16.18 -15.03
CA CYS A 816 16.22 17.30 -14.97
C CYS A 816 15.67 18.50 -14.20
N VAL A 817 14.40 18.84 -14.42
CA VAL A 817 13.74 19.98 -13.78
C VAL A 817 13.72 19.80 -12.27
N ILE A 818 13.39 18.61 -11.78
CA ILE A 818 13.39 18.29 -10.35
C ILE A 818 14.81 18.42 -9.78
N ARG A 819 15.81 17.84 -10.46
CA ARG A 819 17.20 17.77 -9.96
C ARG A 819 18.03 19.03 -10.17
N SER A 820 17.54 19.98 -10.95
CA SER A 820 18.25 21.22 -11.26
C SER A 820 18.14 22.28 -10.16
N PRO A 821 19.09 23.23 -10.07
CA PRO A 821 19.00 24.36 -9.15
C PRO A 821 17.72 25.19 -9.36
N HIS A 822 17.30 25.96 -8.36
CA HIS A 822 16.07 26.77 -8.46
C HIS A 822 16.29 28.08 -9.21
N GLU A 823 17.54 28.55 -9.24
CA GLU A 823 17.94 29.82 -9.81
C GLU A 823 17.85 29.81 -11.35
N PRO A 824 17.57 30.97 -11.98
CA PRO A 824 17.72 31.14 -13.42
C PRO A 824 19.12 30.77 -13.88
N ILE A 825 19.19 30.17 -15.07
CA ILE A 825 20.47 29.88 -15.72
C ILE A 825 21.11 31.22 -16.11
N SER A 826 22.43 31.34 -15.95
CA SER A 826 23.15 32.53 -16.43
C SER A 826 23.07 32.63 -17.95
N TRP A 827 23.08 33.85 -18.48
CA TRP A 827 23.27 34.04 -19.92
C TRP A 827 24.60 33.41 -20.37
N PRO A 828 24.62 32.67 -21.48
CA PRO A 828 25.80 32.01 -22.02
C PRO A 828 26.91 32.98 -22.44
#